data_AF-A0A6N2R504-F1
#
_entry.id   AF-A0A6N2R504-F1
#
_cell.length_a   1.000
_cell.length_b   1.000
_cell.length_c   1.000
_cell.angle_alpha   90.00
_cell.angle_beta   90.00
_cell.angle_gamma   90.00
#
_symmetry.space_group_name_H-M   'P 1'
#
loop_
_entity.id
_entity.type
_entity.pdbx_description
1 polymer ?
#
loop_
_entity_poly.entity_id
_entity_poly.type
_entity_poly.pdbx_seq_one_letter_code
_entity_poly.pdbx_strand_id
1 'polypeptide(L)'
;MKKRANRILSAILAAMVVVTMSGMTVFAEEVSSAPVAPEEGSSSSAPATPEGEDASSSAPTVPEEENSSSTPTAPEGEDASSSTPTAPEGEDASSSTPEVPGESSSSTPTAPQEQVPAQPLTPAAPAPQETGIAIDGKYYNSIADAIKEGDGKTISITKDISEDVVIPEKTTITLDIASGITLKNTSSHTIENHGTLTVTGSGTVENTTGSRAALANYPGATATLKGCTFTGNTWYVIKNLGTLTMSGADLVQKDAGSSAIDNGWYNNKGNDLNLDYPSSASVSLTINGGTFSGGMNTVKNDDFGVLTIEDGTFENTDGPAVLNWNEATISGGTFTVNNASTSVLANGYYNETADKGRMTVNGGTFTAANGGEGSLFGYGVGDGSKGGFLKITDGTFNGVFATNDGYPHIPTISGGTFNKEVDAKYLAVGYECRKSGDKFVVVGADSGVVVDPAPSTPKDEVTIPSGATEEEKQAIEEAKKDLTSSSNPAATTAPTGLETVVIPEEAKKAAEEQNAAEIKVVISTVVEEVGTKEVKNEDGTVSVVVTSVQFDVEPKWVVGNTSGLISNLNGNTITFRLPVPSSVTAKYAKVEHKGDKTQYVDILSEGGAKYVELSATHFSPFTLTFTDSKPSSGGSSGHSGGSYQDKVDDFWQDVKDQISESKDGDTIKIDAKSYENMPWTVMELLGKHNVTLVIEWDGGDTITIPAGKAQSTEGSRLYWPLSSLAELYKGQQPSEDKPGTTPEQPSEPDKSNPSTGDAYPMAALITALAAVSVAGATFSRKRR
;
A
#
# COMPACT_ATOMS: atom_id res chain seq x y z
N MET A 1 -28.51 49.86 8.70
CA MET A 1 -29.73 49.94 7.85
C MET A 1 -30.09 48.53 7.39
N LYS A 2 -31.05 47.87 8.08
CA LYS A 2 -32.38 47.43 7.56
C LYS A 2 -32.30 46.42 6.40
N LYS A 3 -32.51 45.12 6.67
CA LYS A 3 -33.78 44.32 6.57
C LYS A 3 -34.04 43.78 5.15
N ARG A 4 -33.93 42.46 4.94
CA ARG A 4 -35.03 41.46 4.85
C ARG A 4 -36.04 41.71 3.70
N ALA A 5 -36.16 40.78 2.74
CA ALA A 5 -37.21 39.74 2.71
C ALA A 5 -37.57 39.22 1.29
N ASN A 6 -37.60 37.89 1.17
CA ASN A 6 -38.61 37.02 0.53
C ASN A 6 -38.83 37.09 -1.00
N ARG A 7 -38.50 36.04 -1.77
CA ARG A 7 -39.14 34.69 -1.95
C ARG A 7 -40.29 34.72 -2.98
N ILE A 8 -40.48 33.56 -3.62
CA ILE A 8 -41.66 33.07 -4.39
C ILE A 8 -41.59 33.47 -5.89
N LEU A 9 -41.58 32.61 -6.93
CA LEU A 9 -42.19 31.30 -7.24
C LEU A 9 -41.42 30.67 -8.45
N SER A 10 -40.82 29.48 -8.39
CA SER A 10 -41.30 28.19 -8.98
C SER A 10 -41.94 28.30 -10.38
N ALA A 11 -41.25 27.84 -11.43
CA ALA A 11 -41.30 26.46 -11.99
C ALA A 11 -42.52 26.23 -12.90
N ILE A 12 -42.29 25.77 -14.15
CA ILE A 12 -43.03 24.69 -14.86
C ILE A 12 -42.81 24.75 -16.39
N LEU A 13 -42.39 23.58 -16.91
CA LEU A 13 -42.60 22.93 -18.22
C LEU A 13 -42.36 23.73 -19.52
N ALA A 14 -41.44 23.29 -20.39
CA ALA A 14 -41.50 22.08 -21.24
C ALA A 14 -42.58 22.16 -22.35
N ALA A 15 -42.13 22.16 -23.61
CA ALA A 15 -42.53 21.19 -24.65
C ALA A 15 -42.20 21.71 -26.06
N MET A 16 -41.48 20.86 -26.81
CA MET A 16 -41.65 20.54 -28.24
C MET A 16 -41.60 21.66 -29.31
N VAL A 17 -40.78 21.45 -30.35
CA VAL A 17 -41.22 21.01 -31.71
C VAL A 17 -40.00 21.03 -32.66
N VAL A 18 -39.45 19.87 -33.07
CA VAL A 18 -39.53 19.15 -34.38
C VAL A 18 -38.96 19.89 -35.62
N VAL A 19 -38.20 19.12 -36.45
CA VAL A 19 -37.88 19.29 -37.90
C VAL A 19 -36.55 20.05 -38.15
N THR A 20 -35.50 19.58 -38.85
CA THR A 20 -35.38 18.73 -40.06
C THR A 20 -33.94 18.18 -40.21
N MET A 21 -33.82 16.98 -40.79
CA MET A 21 -32.64 16.45 -41.47
C MET A 21 -32.34 17.20 -42.78
N SER A 22 -31.08 17.22 -43.23
CA SER A 22 -30.60 16.86 -44.59
C SER A 22 -29.49 17.77 -45.15
N GLY A 23 -28.50 17.11 -45.77
CA GLY A 23 -27.50 17.68 -46.68
C GLY A 23 -26.09 17.71 -46.07
N MET A 24 -25.01 17.26 -46.71
CA MET A 24 -24.77 16.54 -47.96
C MET A 24 -23.22 16.38 -48.01
N THR A 25 -22.74 15.18 -48.32
CA THR A 25 -21.36 14.86 -48.74
C THR A 25 -20.87 15.72 -49.91
N VAL A 26 -19.61 16.18 -49.88
CA VAL A 26 -18.73 16.26 -51.06
C VAL A 26 -17.27 15.97 -50.68
N PHE A 27 -16.66 15.13 -51.51
CA PHE A 27 -15.27 14.67 -51.56
C PHE A 27 -14.22 15.80 -51.71
N ALA A 28 -13.01 15.57 -51.20
CA ALA A 28 -11.79 16.06 -51.83
C ALA A 28 -10.64 15.05 -51.64
N GLU A 29 -9.99 14.78 -52.75
CA GLU A 29 -9.05 13.72 -53.08
C GLU A 29 -7.60 14.14 -52.77
N GLU A 30 -6.75 13.14 -52.53
CA GLU A 30 -5.30 13.25 -52.34
C GLU A 30 -4.59 13.97 -53.49
N VAL A 31 -3.49 14.69 -53.20
CA VAL A 31 -2.24 14.54 -53.99
C VAL A 31 -0.99 14.80 -53.16
N SER A 32 -0.10 13.81 -53.20
CA SER A 32 1.33 13.77 -52.88
C SER A 32 2.16 14.96 -53.40
N SER A 33 3.17 15.40 -52.64
CA SER A 33 4.60 15.30 -53.03
C SER A 33 5.55 16.16 -52.14
N ALA A 34 6.66 15.56 -51.75
CA ALA A 34 7.95 16.18 -51.42
C ALA A 34 9.03 15.41 -52.25
N PRO A 35 10.35 15.72 -52.22
CA PRO A 35 11.10 16.81 -51.58
C PRO A 35 12.18 17.44 -52.52
N VAL A 36 12.75 18.62 -52.20
CA VAL A 36 14.13 19.00 -52.63
C VAL A 36 14.75 20.08 -51.69
N ALA A 37 15.96 19.81 -51.20
CA ALA A 37 17.05 20.76 -50.87
C ALA A 37 18.24 20.41 -51.81
N PRO A 38 19.28 21.24 -52.09
CA PRO A 38 20.07 22.04 -51.12
C PRO A 38 20.66 23.38 -51.63
N GLU A 39 21.32 24.18 -50.77
CA GLU A 39 22.75 24.55 -50.87
C GLU A 39 23.19 25.67 -49.89
N GLU A 40 24.50 25.68 -49.66
CA GLU A 40 25.35 26.35 -48.67
C GLU A 40 25.46 27.89 -48.74
N GLY A 41 25.96 28.48 -47.64
CA GLY A 41 26.46 29.86 -47.63
C GLY A 41 26.99 30.35 -46.28
N SER A 42 28.28 30.11 -46.04
CA SER A 42 29.09 30.61 -44.91
C SER A 42 29.42 32.10 -45.00
N SER A 43 29.40 32.86 -43.88
CA SER A 43 30.52 33.76 -43.49
C SER A 43 30.33 34.45 -42.14
N SER A 44 31.42 34.46 -41.37
CA SER A 44 31.73 35.17 -40.13
C SER A 44 31.75 36.70 -40.22
N SER A 45 31.49 37.40 -39.10
CA SER A 45 32.42 38.39 -38.51
C SER A 45 31.84 39.09 -37.27
N ALA A 46 32.54 38.99 -36.13
CA ALA A 46 32.60 40.03 -35.09
C ALA A 46 33.60 41.14 -35.56
N PRO A 47 33.70 42.36 -34.98
CA PRO A 47 33.98 42.55 -33.54
C PRO A 47 33.51 43.88 -32.87
N ALA A 48 33.76 43.90 -31.55
CA ALA A 48 34.25 45.01 -30.71
C ALA A 48 33.28 46.08 -30.14
N THR A 49 33.45 46.19 -28.82
CA THR A 49 33.02 47.15 -27.78
C THR A 49 33.37 48.62 -28.06
N PRO A 50 32.77 49.55 -27.30
CA PRO A 50 33.58 50.24 -26.29
C PRO A 50 32.90 50.44 -24.92
N GLU A 51 33.78 50.62 -23.93
CA GLU A 51 33.63 51.22 -22.58
C GLU A 51 32.97 52.63 -22.65
N GLY A 52 32.37 53.26 -21.64
CA GLY A 52 32.22 52.99 -20.20
C GLY A 52 31.47 54.16 -19.52
N GLU A 53 31.26 54.01 -18.21
CA GLU A 53 31.07 55.02 -17.14
C GLU A 53 29.70 55.72 -16.90
N ASP A 54 29.26 55.51 -15.64
CA ASP A 54 28.64 56.42 -14.68
C ASP A 54 27.12 56.67 -14.53
N ALA A 55 26.68 56.29 -13.32
CA ALA A 55 25.82 56.99 -12.37
C ALA A 55 24.27 56.93 -12.47
N SER A 56 23.71 56.27 -11.43
CA SER A 56 22.69 56.79 -10.51
C SER A 56 21.22 56.95 -10.95
N SER A 57 20.34 56.41 -10.09
CA SER A 57 18.93 56.82 -9.86
C SER A 57 17.94 56.52 -11.02
N SER A 58 16.88 55.72 -10.86
CA SER A 58 15.76 55.97 -9.93
C SER A 58 14.81 54.75 -9.96
N ALA A 59 14.27 54.37 -8.80
CA ALA A 59 13.08 53.53 -8.68
C ALA A 59 11.82 54.25 -9.23
N PRO A 60 10.72 53.52 -9.52
CA PRO A 60 9.66 53.50 -8.51
C PRO A 60 8.89 52.17 -8.32
N THR A 61 8.67 51.87 -7.03
CA THR A 61 7.45 51.36 -6.35
C THR A 61 6.70 50.11 -6.84
N VAL A 62 6.67 49.10 -5.95
CA VAL A 62 5.61 48.08 -5.78
C VAL A 62 5.24 48.08 -4.28
N PRO A 63 3.94 47.97 -3.89
CA PRO A 63 3.50 48.22 -2.52
C PRO A 63 3.67 47.03 -1.56
N GLU A 64 3.61 47.41 -0.29
CA GLU A 64 4.08 46.78 0.95
C GLU A 64 3.22 45.60 1.44
N GLU A 65 3.88 44.58 2.01
CA GLU A 65 3.31 43.65 2.98
C GLU A 65 3.71 44.07 4.40
N GLU A 66 2.72 44.16 5.29
CA GLU A 66 2.93 44.52 6.68
C GLU A 66 3.34 43.32 7.53
N ASN A 67 4.47 43.51 8.22
CA ASN A 67 4.98 42.70 9.30
C ASN A 67 4.55 43.32 10.64
N SER A 68 3.89 42.54 11.51
CA SER A 68 3.61 42.95 12.88
C SER A 68 4.59 42.30 13.84
N SER A 69 5.61 43.06 14.25
CA SER A 69 6.38 42.81 15.47
C SER A 69 5.82 43.66 16.60
N SER A 70 5.81 43.14 17.83
CA SER A 70 5.52 43.93 19.03
C SER A 70 6.55 43.63 20.11
N THR A 71 7.42 44.60 20.37
CA THR A 71 8.17 44.70 21.63
C THR A 71 7.54 45.84 22.43
N PRO A 72 7.30 45.70 23.75
CA PRO A 72 6.70 46.76 24.55
C PRO A 72 7.76 47.73 25.08
N THR A 73 7.49 49.02 25.01
CA THR A 73 8.19 50.04 25.82
C THR A 73 7.15 50.89 26.57
N ALA A 74 7.46 51.13 27.85
CA ALA A 74 6.67 51.78 28.89
C ALA A 74 6.25 53.24 28.62
N PRO A 75 5.33 53.81 29.43
CA PRO A 75 5.05 55.24 29.47
C PRO A 75 5.86 56.00 30.56
N GLU A 76 6.27 57.23 30.26
CA GLU A 76 6.54 58.33 31.21
C GLU A 76 5.20 58.86 31.74
N GLY A 77 5.00 59.43 32.94
CA GLY A 77 5.80 59.70 34.14
C GLY A 77 4.87 60.37 35.18
N GLU A 78 5.23 60.33 36.47
CA GLU A 78 5.14 61.42 37.47
C GLU A 78 5.32 60.88 38.91
N ASP A 79 6.24 61.54 39.62
CA ASP A 79 6.40 61.74 41.06
C ASP A 79 7.07 60.73 42.04
N ALA A 80 8.04 61.33 42.75
CA ALA A 80 8.54 61.07 44.11
C ALA A 80 9.67 60.04 44.37
N SER A 81 10.90 60.46 44.00
CA SER A 81 12.08 60.65 44.87
C SER A 81 12.25 59.84 46.18
N SER A 82 13.44 59.22 46.30
CA SER A 82 14.32 59.17 47.49
C SER A 82 13.86 58.31 48.68
N SER A 83 14.56 57.26 49.15
CA SER A 83 15.99 57.24 49.50
C SER A 83 16.40 55.83 49.99
N THR A 84 17.53 55.32 49.49
CA THR A 84 18.45 54.40 50.20
C THR A 84 19.11 55.16 51.38
N PRO A 85 19.78 54.58 52.41
CA PRO A 85 20.72 53.45 52.28
C PRO A 85 20.92 52.50 53.49
N THR A 86 21.79 51.51 53.26
CA THR A 86 22.87 50.98 54.14
C THR A 86 22.68 49.56 54.71
N ALA A 87 23.66 48.71 54.40
CA ALA A 87 23.96 47.38 54.95
C ALA A 87 24.70 47.48 56.31
N PRO A 88 25.37 46.44 56.89
CA PRO A 88 25.25 44.97 56.85
C PRO A 88 25.27 44.35 58.29
N GLU A 89 25.69 43.07 58.43
CA GLU A 89 26.03 42.29 59.68
C GLU A 89 24.85 41.52 60.32
N GLY A 90 24.93 40.27 60.79
CA GLY A 90 26.00 39.28 60.93
C GLY A 90 25.45 38.01 61.63
N GLU A 91 26.19 36.90 61.49
CA GLU A 91 26.44 35.82 62.48
C GLU A 91 25.39 34.73 62.83
N ASP A 92 25.88 33.48 62.62
CA ASP A 92 25.97 32.34 63.55
C ASP A 92 24.89 31.24 63.71
N ALA A 93 25.31 30.05 63.23
CA ALA A 93 25.62 28.82 63.98
C ALA A 93 24.51 27.92 64.61
N SER A 94 24.31 26.77 63.96
CA SER A 94 24.45 25.38 64.42
C SER A 94 23.86 24.86 65.76
N SER A 95 22.96 23.88 65.61
CA SER A 95 22.88 22.53 66.24
C SER A 95 22.91 22.33 67.77
N SER A 96 21.97 21.50 68.27
CA SER A 96 22.27 20.28 69.05
C SER A 96 21.04 19.38 69.32
N THR A 97 21.28 18.07 69.17
CA THR A 97 20.56 16.79 69.47
C THR A 97 20.29 16.57 71.00
N PRO A 98 19.87 15.39 71.60
CA PRO A 98 19.84 13.97 71.14
C PRO A 98 18.69 12.99 71.62
N GLU A 99 18.65 11.80 70.98
CA GLU A 99 18.43 10.37 71.40
C GLU A 99 17.25 9.81 72.29
N VAL A 100 16.41 8.91 71.70
CA VAL A 100 16.17 7.41 71.87
C VAL A 100 15.98 6.78 73.30
N PRO A 101 15.39 5.55 73.58
CA PRO A 101 14.33 4.64 73.03
C PRO A 101 13.28 4.10 74.08
N GLY A 102 12.32 3.22 73.68
CA GLY A 102 11.95 2.04 74.52
C GLY A 102 10.47 1.62 74.72
N GLU A 103 10.07 0.52 74.06
CA GLU A 103 9.29 -0.66 74.53
C GLU A 103 8.05 -0.63 75.48
N SER A 104 6.97 -1.31 75.02
CA SER A 104 6.25 -2.44 75.69
C SER A 104 4.94 -2.25 76.53
N SER A 105 3.88 -2.93 76.05
CA SER A 105 2.94 -3.85 76.76
C SER A 105 1.59 -3.45 77.40
N SER A 106 0.66 -4.42 77.23
CA SER A 106 -0.58 -4.79 77.99
C SER A 106 -1.93 -4.20 77.50
N SER A 107 -3.09 -4.88 77.45
CA SER A 107 -3.54 -6.28 77.70
C SER A 107 -5.05 -6.45 77.33
N THR A 108 -5.38 -7.51 76.55
CA THR A 108 -6.50 -8.53 76.52
C THR A 108 -7.81 -8.36 77.39
N PRO A 109 -8.99 -9.05 77.17
CA PRO A 109 -9.27 -10.24 76.30
C PRO A 109 -10.72 -10.54 75.71
N THR A 110 -10.79 -11.60 74.87
CA THR A 110 -11.87 -12.65 74.61
C THR A 110 -13.13 -12.34 73.74
N ALA A 111 -13.25 -12.76 72.45
CA ALA A 111 -13.71 -14.04 71.79
C ALA A 111 -15.26 -14.19 71.59
N PRO A 112 -15.82 -14.98 70.62
CA PRO A 112 -15.22 -16.01 69.75
C PRO A 112 -15.58 -15.97 68.24
N GLN A 113 -14.99 -16.94 67.53
CA GLN A 113 -14.88 -17.18 66.09
C GLN A 113 -16.18 -17.45 65.32
N GLU A 114 -16.17 -17.04 64.05
CA GLU A 114 -16.87 -17.73 62.96
C GLU A 114 -15.88 -17.92 61.79
N GLN A 115 -15.93 -19.07 61.14
CA GLN A 115 -14.92 -19.59 60.22
C GLN A 115 -15.55 -19.75 58.82
N VAL A 116 -14.72 -19.51 57.78
CA VAL A 116 -14.84 -19.92 56.35
C VAL A 116 -15.52 -18.91 55.38
N PRO A 117 -15.08 -18.73 54.10
CA PRO A 117 -14.05 -19.44 53.31
C PRO A 117 -12.90 -18.57 52.73
N ALA A 118 -11.85 -19.26 52.30
CA ALA A 118 -10.67 -18.73 51.61
C ALA A 118 -11.03 -18.00 50.31
N GLN A 119 -10.48 -16.80 50.14
CA GLN A 119 -10.43 -16.10 48.87
C GLN A 119 -9.36 -16.69 47.96
N PRO A 120 -9.56 -16.70 46.63
CA PRO A 120 -8.55 -17.16 45.70
C PRO A 120 -7.31 -16.27 45.83
N LEU A 121 -6.13 -16.90 45.92
CA LEU A 121 -4.85 -16.19 45.91
C LEU A 121 -4.75 -15.43 44.59
N THR A 122 -4.85 -14.11 44.65
CA THR A 122 -4.37 -13.23 43.59
C THR A 122 -2.92 -13.59 43.28
N PRO A 123 -2.51 -13.72 42.01
CA PRO A 123 -1.10 -13.79 41.67
C PRO A 123 -0.40 -12.62 42.33
N ALA A 124 0.71 -12.88 43.02
CA ALA A 124 1.54 -11.83 43.58
C ALA A 124 1.80 -10.79 42.48
N ALA A 125 1.48 -9.53 42.75
CA ALA A 125 1.83 -8.42 41.88
C ALA A 125 3.32 -8.57 41.52
N PRO A 126 3.71 -8.37 40.25
CA PRO A 126 5.12 -8.34 39.88
C PRO A 126 5.82 -7.41 40.87
N ALA A 127 7.00 -7.81 41.36
CA ALA A 127 7.84 -6.89 42.12
C ALA A 127 7.92 -5.56 41.34
N PRO A 128 7.84 -4.38 42.00
CA PRO A 128 7.90 -3.11 41.30
C PRO A 128 9.09 -3.14 40.36
N GLN A 129 8.84 -3.06 39.05
CA GLN A 129 9.93 -2.80 38.12
C GLN A 129 10.48 -1.44 38.53
N GLU A 130 11.72 -1.42 39.01
CA GLU A 130 12.44 -0.19 39.31
C GLU A 130 12.44 0.68 38.04
N THR A 131 11.73 1.81 38.09
CA THR A 131 11.50 2.70 36.95
C THR A 131 12.62 3.73 36.86
N GLY A 132 13.11 4.04 35.66
CA GLY A 132 14.28 4.90 35.54
C GLY A 132 14.92 4.91 34.17
N ILE A 133 16.20 5.29 34.17
CA ILE A 133 17.10 5.26 33.04
C ILE A 133 18.08 4.13 33.33
N ALA A 134 18.16 3.13 32.45
CA ALA A 134 19.00 1.96 32.71
C ALA A 134 19.69 1.42 31.46
N ILE A 135 20.88 0.85 31.67
CA ILE A 135 21.61 0.04 30.67
C ILE A 135 21.91 -1.30 31.35
N ASP A 136 21.48 -2.41 30.75
CA ASP A 136 21.75 -3.76 31.25
C ASP A 136 21.44 -3.95 32.76
N GLY A 137 20.40 -3.27 33.26
CA GLY A 137 19.99 -3.29 34.67
C GLY A 137 20.75 -2.36 35.62
N LYS A 138 21.80 -1.65 35.15
CA LYS A 138 22.44 -0.56 35.89
C LYS A 138 21.67 0.74 35.70
N TYR A 139 21.30 1.39 36.80
CA TYR A 139 20.54 2.64 36.80
C TYR A 139 21.42 3.87 36.78
N TYR A 140 20.95 4.91 36.07
CA TYR A 140 21.60 6.20 35.92
C TYR A 140 20.67 7.33 36.36
N ASN A 141 21.25 8.43 36.84
CA ASN A 141 20.49 9.61 37.27
C ASN A 141 20.02 10.47 36.09
N SER A 142 20.69 10.37 34.94
CA SER A 142 20.44 11.14 33.72
C SER A 142 20.74 10.30 32.48
N ILE A 143 20.18 10.68 31.34
CA ILE A 143 20.45 10.03 30.05
C ILE A 143 21.89 10.37 29.65
N ALA A 144 22.36 11.59 29.92
CA ALA A 144 23.74 12.00 29.69
C ALA A 144 24.76 11.12 30.45
N ASP A 145 24.46 10.71 31.68
CA ASP A 145 25.32 9.78 32.42
C ASP A 145 25.30 8.37 31.83
N ALA A 146 24.15 7.90 31.37
CA ALA A 146 24.02 6.62 30.69
C ALA A 146 24.81 6.61 29.36
N ILE A 147 24.75 7.69 28.58
CA ILE A 147 25.47 7.84 27.30
C ILE A 147 26.99 7.69 27.46
N LYS A 148 27.58 8.22 28.55
CA LYS A 148 29.04 8.12 28.81
C LYS A 148 29.56 6.68 28.83
N GLU A 149 28.71 5.72 29.20
CA GLU A 149 29.04 4.28 29.26
C GLU A 149 28.22 3.43 28.25
N GLY A 150 27.43 4.11 27.41
CA GLY A 150 26.36 3.52 26.61
C GLY A 150 26.70 3.30 25.14
N ASP A 151 27.92 3.60 24.70
CA ASP A 151 28.32 3.40 23.31
C ASP A 151 28.09 1.94 22.86
N GLY A 152 27.34 1.77 21.79
CA GLY A 152 26.88 0.49 21.25
C GLY A 152 25.71 -0.16 22.01
N LYS A 153 25.08 0.52 22.98
CA LYS A 153 24.08 -0.07 23.89
C LYS A 153 22.70 0.58 23.79
N THR A 154 21.73 -0.08 24.44
CA THR A 154 20.37 0.40 24.64
C THR A 154 20.22 1.02 26.02
N ILE A 155 19.68 2.25 26.05
CA ILE A 155 19.25 2.97 27.23
C ILE A 155 17.73 2.83 27.33
N SER A 156 17.27 2.05 28.31
CA SER A 156 15.85 1.89 28.60
C SER A 156 15.34 3.05 29.45
N ILE A 157 14.24 3.67 29.03
CA ILE A 157 13.60 4.81 29.69
C ILE A 157 12.17 4.42 30.08
N THR A 158 11.94 4.22 31.38
CA THR A 158 10.68 3.68 31.92
C THR A 158 9.96 4.64 32.88
N LYS A 159 10.38 5.91 32.91
CA LYS A 159 9.71 7.01 33.61
C LYS A 159 9.83 8.29 32.79
N ASP A 160 8.91 9.23 32.98
CA ASP A 160 9.01 10.54 32.32
C ASP A 160 10.32 11.24 32.68
N ILE A 161 11.00 11.76 31.67
CA ILE A 161 12.28 12.47 31.80
C ILE A 161 12.16 13.87 31.20
N SER A 162 12.67 14.86 31.91
CA SER A 162 12.95 16.20 31.39
C SER A 162 14.46 16.40 31.30
N GLU A 163 15.03 16.27 30.11
CA GLU A 163 16.46 16.40 29.87
C GLU A 163 16.74 16.82 28.42
N ASP A 164 17.71 17.71 28.22
CA ASP A 164 18.27 18.01 26.91
C ASP A 164 19.32 16.93 26.56
N VAL A 165 19.00 16.02 25.63
CA VAL A 165 19.84 14.85 25.32
C VAL A 165 20.82 15.17 24.18
N VAL A 166 22.11 14.90 24.38
CA VAL A 166 23.14 15.06 23.34
C VAL A 166 23.80 13.71 23.07
N ILE A 167 23.69 13.19 21.85
CA ILE A 167 24.43 12.01 21.38
C ILE A 167 25.73 12.51 20.74
N PRO A 168 26.91 12.25 21.35
CA PRO A 168 28.17 12.77 20.84
C PRO A 168 28.59 12.14 19.50
N GLU A 169 29.48 12.82 18.78
CA GLU A 169 30.14 12.25 17.61
C GLU A 169 30.77 10.89 17.93
N LYS A 170 30.74 9.97 16.95
CA LYS A 170 31.32 8.62 17.05
C LYS A 170 30.73 7.76 18.17
N THR A 171 29.62 8.16 18.78
CA THR A 171 28.89 7.38 19.76
C THR A 171 27.65 6.78 19.11
N THR A 172 27.37 5.51 19.37
CA THR A 172 26.19 4.79 18.91
C THR A 172 25.27 4.50 20.09
N ILE A 173 24.05 5.00 20.09
CA ILE A 173 23.09 4.84 21.18
C ILE A 173 21.75 4.34 20.63
N THR A 174 21.13 3.40 21.33
CA THR A 174 19.70 3.13 21.19
C THR A 174 18.94 3.69 22.40
N LEU A 175 17.94 4.53 22.18
CA LEU A 175 16.99 4.95 23.21
C LEU A 175 15.73 4.13 23.07
N ASP A 176 15.37 3.38 24.11
CA ASP A 176 14.14 2.58 24.16
C ASP A 176 13.16 3.20 25.16
N ILE A 177 12.14 3.89 24.64
CA ILE A 177 11.21 4.68 25.44
C ILE A 177 9.90 3.90 25.60
N ALA A 178 9.63 3.49 26.84
CA ALA A 178 8.49 2.65 27.14
C ALA A 178 7.14 3.34 26.84
N SER A 179 6.11 2.53 26.61
CA SER A 179 4.76 3.01 26.34
C SER A 179 4.25 3.94 27.44
N GLY A 180 3.66 5.08 27.05
CA GLY A 180 3.11 6.06 27.98
C GLY A 180 4.17 6.93 28.68
N ILE A 181 5.45 6.76 28.35
CA ILE A 181 6.54 7.59 28.88
C ILE A 181 6.86 8.72 27.91
N THR A 182 7.12 9.91 28.45
CA THR A 182 7.52 11.10 27.70
C THR A 182 8.96 11.49 28.03
N LEU A 183 9.80 11.60 27.00
CA LEU A 183 11.06 12.31 27.03
C LEU A 183 10.83 13.73 26.49
N LYS A 184 11.04 14.74 27.35
CA LYS A 184 10.93 16.15 26.97
C LYS A 184 12.19 16.93 27.29
N ASN A 185 12.39 18.02 26.55
CA ASN A 185 13.52 18.91 26.73
C ASN A 185 13.38 19.80 27.99
N THR A 186 14.48 20.40 28.41
CA THR A 186 14.49 21.47 29.43
C THR A 186 14.68 22.86 28.84
N SER A 187 15.54 23.00 27.82
CA SER A 187 15.87 24.31 27.25
C SER A 187 16.39 24.30 25.81
N SER A 188 16.81 23.14 25.31
CA SER A 188 17.35 22.99 23.94
C SER A 188 16.44 22.13 23.06
N HIS A 189 16.98 21.56 21.99
CA HIS A 189 16.37 20.40 21.32
C HIS A 189 16.18 19.27 22.34
N THR A 190 15.17 18.43 22.15
CA THR A 190 14.98 17.28 23.05
C THR A 190 16.10 16.28 22.85
N ILE A 191 16.47 16.03 21.59
CA ILE A 191 17.62 15.22 21.21
C ILE A 191 18.44 15.98 20.16
N GLU A 192 19.72 16.24 20.47
CA GLU A 192 20.77 16.66 19.55
C GLU A 192 21.60 15.43 19.18
N ASN A 193 21.53 14.99 17.94
CA ASN A 193 22.29 13.84 17.47
C ASN A 193 23.50 14.28 16.62
N HIS A 194 24.71 14.02 17.13
CA HIS A 194 25.97 14.15 16.40
C HIS A 194 26.59 12.78 16.06
N GLY A 195 26.02 11.69 16.55
CA GLY A 195 26.54 10.32 16.42
C GLY A 195 25.61 9.42 15.60
N THR A 196 25.43 8.19 16.08
CA THR A 196 24.46 7.22 15.53
C THR A 196 23.38 6.95 16.57
N LEU A 197 22.14 7.34 16.27
CA LEU A 197 21.00 7.20 17.15
C LEU A 197 20.00 6.18 16.59
N THR A 198 19.51 5.28 17.43
CA THR A 198 18.28 4.53 17.18
C THR A 198 17.25 4.88 18.26
N VAL A 199 15.99 5.12 17.88
CA VAL A 199 14.88 5.29 18.83
C VAL A 199 13.87 4.16 18.63
N THR A 200 13.53 3.47 19.72
CA THR A 200 12.56 2.37 19.77
C THR A 200 11.55 2.58 20.88
N GLY A 201 10.55 1.69 20.94
CA GLY A 201 9.47 1.75 21.91
C GLY A 201 8.26 2.51 21.37
N SER A 202 7.34 2.86 22.26
CA SER A 202 6.06 3.50 21.93
C SER A 202 5.73 4.67 22.86
N GLY A 203 6.76 5.26 23.46
CA GLY A 203 6.65 6.50 24.21
C GLY A 203 6.59 7.73 23.30
N THR A 204 6.79 8.90 23.91
CA THR A 204 6.74 10.21 23.24
C THR A 204 8.08 10.92 23.37
N VAL A 205 8.56 11.51 22.28
CA VAL A 205 9.64 12.50 22.30
C VAL A 205 9.03 13.87 21.99
N GLU A 206 9.04 14.75 22.97
CA GLU A 206 8.38 16.05 22.90
C GLU A 206 9.38 17.20 23.03
N ASN A 207 9.25 18.23 22.19
CA ASN A 207 9.89 19.52 22.44
C ASN A 207 8.86 20.59 22.77
N THR A 208 9.13 21.39 23.81
CA THR A 208 8.25 22.46 24.30
C THR A 208 8.87 23.86 24.13
N THR A 209 10.14 23.94 23.72
CA THR A 209 10.87 25.20 23.58
C THR A 209 10.76 25.76 22.17
N GLY A 210 10.54 27.07 22.05
CA GLY A 210 10.46 27.73 20.75
C GLY A 210 11.77 27.59 19.96
N SER A 211 11.67 27.47 18.64
CA SER A 211 12.81 27.30 17.72
C SER A 211 13.70 26.08 18.05
N ARG A 212 13.11 25.05 18.66
CA ARG A 212 13.78 23.79 18.97
C ARG A 212 12.93 22.60 18.53
N ALA A 213 13.63 21.61 17.98
CA ALA A 213 13.07 20.35 17.50
C ALA A 213 13.05 19.27 18.59
N ALA A 214 12.15 18.31 18.45
CA ALA A 214 12.21 17.05 19.20
C ALA A 214 13.45 16.24 18.81
N LEU A 215 13.81 16.27 17.53
CA LEU A 215 15.08 15.74 17.03
C LEU A 215 15.78 16.76 16.13
N ALA A 216 16.99 17.14 16.51
CA ALA A 216 17.95 17.81 15.64
C ALA A 216 19.06 16.82 15.26
N ASN A 217 19.06 16.37 14.00
CA ASN A 217 20.08 15.47 13.48
C ASN A 217 21.13 16.28 12.72
N TYR A 218 22.34 16.38 13.27
CA TYR A 218 23.40 17.25 12.76
C TYR A 218 24.12 16.66 11.54
N PRO A 219 24.91 17.46 10.79
CA PRO A 219 25.70 16.97 9.68
C PRO A 219 26.61 15.79 10.06
N GLY A 220 26.61 14.75 9.23
CA GLY A 220 27.38 13.52 9.45
C GLY A 220 26.78 12.55 10.47
N ALA A 221 25.72 12.94 11.19
CA ALA A 221 25.02 12.07 12.12
C ALA A 221 24.00 11.17 11.41
N THR A 222 23.75 9.99 11.98
CA THR A 222 22.75 9.03 11.51
C THR A 222 21.69 8.79 12.57
N ALA A 223 20.42 8.85 12.21
CA ALA A 223 19.30 8.53 13.09
C ALA A 223 18.35 7.50 12.45
N THR A 224 17.91 6.52 13.23
CA THR A 224 16.90 5.53 12.83
C THR A 224 15.75 5.51 13.84
N LEU A 225 14.56 5.94 13.42
CA LEU A 225 13.37 6.01 14.26
C LEU A 225 12.46 4.81 13.94
N LYS A 226 12.42 3.82 14.83
CA LYS A 226 11.67 2.56 14.67
C LYS A 226 10.33 2.57 15.41
N GLY A 227 10.07 3.59 16.21
CA GLY A 227 8.88 3.74 17.03
C GLY A 227 8.86 5.09 17.73
N CYS A 228 7.99 5.21 18.74
CA CYS A 228 7.62 6.44 19.44
C CYS A 228 6.85 7.46 18.58
N THR A 229 6.17 8.36 19.27
CA THR A 229 5.57 9.56 18.67
C THR A 229 6.47 10.77 18.91
N PHE A 230 6.81 11.48 17.84
CA PHE A 230 7.53 12.74 17.91
C PHE A 230 6.55 13.90 17.82
N THR A 231 6.66 14.88 18.73
CA THR A 231 5.82 16.08 18.72
C THR A 231 6.62 17.30 19.15
N GLY A 232 6.23 18.47 18.66
CA GLY A 232 6.95 19.71 18.92
C GLY A 232 6.04 20.89 19.20
N ASN A 233 6.67 22.05 19.27
CA ASN A 233 6.04 23.36 19.40
C ASN A 233 5.95 24.05 18.02
N THR A 234 6.00 25.39 17.95
CA THR A 234 5.86 26.22 16.73
C THR A 234 7.06 26.18 15.76
N TRP A 235 7.92 25.16 15.83
CA TRP A 235 9.06 24.98 14.93
C TRP A 235 9.10 23.54 14.46
N TYR A 236 10.05 23.18 13.59
CA TYR A 236 10.15 21.81 13.07
C TYR A 236 10.15 20.79 14.22
N VAL A 237 9.33 19.75 14.10
CA VAL A 237 9.39 18.63 15.05
C VAL A 237 10.70 17.87 14.86
N ILE A 238 11.12 17.72 13.61
CA ILE A 238 12.41 17.14 13.22
C ILE A 238 13.11 18.08 12.26
N LYS A 239 14.36 18.46 12.59
CA LYS A 239 15.31 19.10 11.67
C LYS A 239 16.41 18.10 11.36
N ASN A 240 16.55 17.73 10.09
CA ASN A 240 17.58 16.80 9.62
C ASN A 240 18.58 17.51 8.69
N LEU A 241 19.85 17.52 9.10
CA LEU A 241 21.01 17.90 8.30
C LEU A 241 21.98 16.73 8.07
N GLY A 242 21.62 15.51 8.49
CA GLY A 242 22.38 14.28 8.33
C GLY A 242 21.58 13.20 7.60
N THR A 243 21.74 11.95 8.04
CA THR A 243 20.99 10.79 7.51
C THR A 243 19.92 10.34 8.50
N LEU A 244 18.67 10.31 8.06
CA LEU A 244 17.51 9.92 8.87
C LEU A 244 16.73 8.80 8.18
N THR A 245 16.39 7.75 8.93
CA THR A 245 15.44 6.71 8.51
C THR A 245 14.28 6.63 9.49
N MET A 246 13.05 6.68 9.00
CA MET A 246 11.82 6.49 9.78
C MET A 246 11.15 5.20 9.31
N SER A 247 10.99 4.24 10.22
CA SER A 247 10.55 2.87 9.90
C SER A 247 9.38 2.38 10.75
N GLY A 248 8.70 3.31 11.43
CA GLY A 248 7.62 3.00 12.38
C GLY A 248 7.37 4.07 13.44
N ALA A 249 8.10 5.19 13.40
CA ALA A 249 7.83 6.34 14.27
C ALA A 249 6.66 7.17 13.73
N ASP A 250 5.84 7.67 14.63
CA ASP A 250 4.77 8.61 14.32
C ASP A 250 5.24 10.06 14.56
N LEU A 251 4.56 11.01 13.93
CA LEU A 251 4.85 12.43 14.07
C LEU A 251 3.57 13.26 14.10
N VAL A 252 3.52 14.19 15.05
CA VAL A 252 2.42 15.16 15.19
C VAL A 252 3.00 16.57 15.29
N GLN A 253 2.71 17.39 14.29
CA GLN A 253 2.94 18.83 14.31
C GLN A 253 1.61 19.56 14.48
N LYS A 254 1.47 20.29 15.59
CA LYS A 254 0.22 20.99 15.95
C LYS A 254 0.18 22.42 15.42
N ASP A 255 1.34 22.99 15.09
CA ASP A 255 1.45 24.33 14.54
C ASP A 255 1.33 24.31 13.01
N ALA A 256 0.48 25.16 12.45
CA ALA A 256 0.29 25.26 11.00
C ALA A 256 1.28 26.22 10.32
N GLY A 257 2.06 27.00 11.08
CA GLY A 257 3.03 27.96 10.56
C GLY A 257 4.40 27.35 10.24
N SER A 258 4.71 26.15 10.76
CA SER A 258 5.98 25.45 10.52
C SER A 258 5.78 24.08 9.88
N SER A 259 6.78 23.61 9.15
CA SER A 259 6.76 22.22 8.62
C SER A 259 6.97 21.22 9.75
N ALA A 260 6.44 20.01 9.60
CA ALA A 260 6.59 18.96 10.60
C ALA A 260 8.04 18.42 10.59
N ILE A 261 8.51 18.06 9.40
CA ILE A 261 9.90 17.66 9.13
C ILE A 261 10.54 18.65 8.16
N ASP A 262 11.76 19.07 8.47
CA ASP A 262 12.64 19.79 7.55
C ASP A 262 13.90 18.95 7.28
N ASN A 263 14.02 18.45 6.05
CA ASN A 263 15.11 17.62 5.57
C ASN A 263 15.96 18.40 4.56
N GLY A 264 17.02 19.04 5.02
CA GLY A 264 17.87 19.91 4.19
C GLY A 264 18.22 21.21 4.88
N TRP A 265 18.93 22.07 4.16
CA TRP A 265 19.33 23.40 4.63
C TRP A 265 18.31 24.46 4.20
N TYR A 266 18.16 25.53 4.99
CA TYR A 266 17.24 26.64 4.68
C TYR A 266 17.98 27.89 4.18
N ASN A 267 19.30 27.95 4.33
CA ASN A 267 20.12 29.15 4.13
C ASN A 267 19.77 30.27 5.13
N ASN A 268 19.49 29.87 6.37
CA ASN A 268 19.39 30.77 7.50
C ASN A 268 20.01 30.11 8.72
N LYS A 269 21.02 30.75 9.29
CA LYS A 269 21.77 30.22 10.44
C LYS A 269 20.87 29.79 11.60
N GLY A 270 19.83 30.56 11.91
CA GLY A 270 18.89 30.20 12.99
C GLY A 270 18.08 28.94 12.68
N ASN A 271 17.71 28.74 11.41
CA ASN A 271 17.02 27.53 10.98
C ASN A 271 17.97 26.33 10.81
N ASP A 272 19.22 26.58 10.50
CA ASP A 272 20.24 25.58 10.19
C ASP A 272 21.10 25.21 11.40
N LEU A 273 20.46 25.05 12.56
CA LEU A 273 21.10 24.63 13.82
C LEU A 273 22.30 25.50 14.24
N ASN A 274 22.27 26.79 13.87
CA ASN A 274 23.35 27.77 14.05
C ASN A 274 24.66 27.44 13.29
N LEU A 275 24.56 26.66 12.23
CA LEU A 275 25.67 26.33 11.33
C LEU A 275 25.71 27.29 10.13
N ASP A 276 26.90 27.42 9.54
CA ASP A 276 27.06 28.18 8.31
C ASP A 276 26.57 27.33 7.12
N TYR A 277 25.84 27.97 6.21
CA TYR A 277 25.30 27.31 5.02
C TYR A 277 26.44 26.76 4.13
N PRO A 278 26.41 25.47 3.76
CA PRO A 278 27.51 24.84 3.04
C PRO A 278 27.41 25.06 1.53
N SER A 279 28.53 24.96 0.82
CA SER A 279 28.51 24.93 -0.66
C SER A 279 27.97 23.60 -1.22
N SER A 280 27.97 22.55 -0.40
CA SER A 280 27.41 21.23 -0.70
C SER A 280 27.15 20.47 0.59
N ALA A 281 26.06 19.71 0.66
CA ALA A 281 25.77 18.82 1.79
C ALA A 281 25.28 17.45 1.32
N SER A 282 25.34 16.46 2.21
CA SER A 282 24.71 15.16 2.03
C SER A 282 23.67 14.99 3.13
N VAL A 283 22.41 15.21 2.78
CA VAL A 283 21.27 15.11 3.69
C VAL A 283 20.27 14.13 3.10
N SER A 284 19.81 13.16 3.89
CA SER A 284 18.89 12.14 3.39
C SER A 284 17.82 11.78 4.41
N LEU A 285 16.59 11.62 3.94
CA LEU A 285 15.46 11.10 4.70
C LEU A 285 14.83 9.93 3.95
N THR A 286 14.73 8.78 4.60
CA THR A 286 13.99 7.61 4.12
C THR A 286 12.83 7.32 5.05
N ILE A 287 11.60 7.24 4.52
CA ILE A 287 10.38 6.90 5.27
C ILE A 287 9.84 5.58 4.74
N ASN A 288 9.82 4.55 5.59
CA ASN A 288 9.33 3.21 5.28
C ASN A 288 7.97 2.91 5.94
N GLY A 289 7.38 3.87 6.66
CA GLY A 289 6.14 3.70 7.41
C GLY A 289 6.04 4.65 8.61
N GLY A 290 4.85 4.69 9.22
CA GLY A 290 4.48 5.60 10.31
C GLY A 290 3.32 6.52 9.92
N THR A 291 2.80 7.27 10.90
CA THR A 291 1.74 8.26 10.72
C THR A 291 2.31 9.66 10.93
N PHE A 292 2.12 10.54 9.96
CA PHE A 292 2.66 11.89 9.94
C PHE A 292 1.52 12.89 9.80
N SER A 293 1.34 13.73 10.80
CA SER A 293 0.19 14.64 10.84
C SER A 293 0.60 16.08 11.13
N GLY A 294 -0.03 16.99 10.39
CA GLY A 294 0.03 18.44 10.57
C GLY A 294 1.27 19.13 10.00
N GLY A 295 1.46 20.37 10.42
CA GLY A 295 2.44 21.30 9.84
C GLY A 295 1.94 22.04 8.59
N MET A 296 2.58 23.16 8.30
CA MET A 296 2.45 23.86 7.01
C MET A 296 2.74 22.87 5.88
N ASN A 297 3.85 22.14 5.98
CA ASN A 297 4.08 20.94 5.19
C ASN A 297 4.30 19.77 6.15
N THR A 298 3.77 18.59 5.85
CA THR A 298 4.06 17.40 6.66
C THR A 298 5.54 17.03 6.52
N VAL A 299 6.03 17.00 5.27
CA VAL A 299 7.45 16.82 4.96
C VAL A 299 7.92 17.95 4.04
N LYS A 300 8.94 18.68 4.47
CA LYS A 300 9.70 19.59 3.61
C LYS A 300 11.06 18.97 3.31
N ASN A 301 11.34 18.71 2.04
CA ASN A 301 12.66 18.34 1.54
C ASN A 301 13.32 19.58 0.93
N ASP A 302 14.25 20.17 1.66
CA ASP A 302 14.86 21.47 1.39
C ASP A 302 16.21 21.33 0.67
N ASP A 303 17.00 22.40 0.62
CA ASP A 303 18.31 22.47 -0.03
C ASP A 303 19.19 21.25 0.32
N PHE A 304 19.73 20.62 -0.72
CA PHE A 304 20.58 19.41 -0.65
C PHE A 304 19.90 18.16 -0.07
N GLY A 305 18.62 18.24 0.32
CA GLY A 305 17.85 17.13 0.84
C GLY A 305 17.55 16.07 -0.23
N VAL A 306 17.76 14.80 0.12
CA VAL A 306 17.31 13.66 -0.68
C VAL A 306 16.23 12.91 0.10
N LEU A 307 15.01 12.87 -0.45
CA LEU A 307 13.85 12.22 0.17
C LEU A 307 13.50 10.92 -0.55
N THR A 308 13.24 9.87 0.22
CA THR A 308 12.66 8.62 -0.26
C THR A 308 11.48 8.24 0.64
N ILE A 309 10.30 8.03 0.06
CA ILE A 309 9.12 7.55 0.77
C ILE A 309 8.68 6.22 0.13
N GLU A 310 8.82 5.14 0.89
CA GLU A 310 8.39 3.80 0.47
C GLU A 310 6.99 3.48 1.00
N ASP A 311 6.61 3.99 2.18
CA ASP A 311 5.28 3.85 2.77
C ASP A 311 5.02 4.88 3.89
N GLY A 312 3.79 4.95 4.39
CA GLY A 312 3.37 5.82 5.49
C GLY A 312 2.00 6.46 5.26
N THR A 313 1.43 7.08 6.30
CA THR A 313 0.20 7.87 6.21
C THR A 313 0.50 9.34 6.49
N PHE A 314 0.13 10.24 5.58
CA PHE A 314 0.46 11.65 5.63
C PHE A 314 -0.79 12.51 5.58
N GLU A 315 -0.94 13.36 6.60
CA GLU A 315 -1.98 14.37 6.70
C GLU A 315 -1.35 15.72 7.08
N ASN A 316 -1.88 16.82 6.56
CA ASN A 316 -1.34 18.17 6.77
C ASN A 316 -2.31 19.03 7.61
N THR A 317 -1.85 20.23 8.02
CA THR A 317 -2.75 21.27 8.56
C THR A 317 -3.09 22.38 7.57
N ASP A 318 -2.14 22.89 6.76
CA ASP A 318 -2.44 24.03 5.85
C ASP A 318 -1.82 23.95 4.44
N GLY A 319 -0.68 23.29 4.22
CA GLY A 319 -0.01 23.22 2.91
C GLY A 319 0.12 21.80 2.36
N PRO A 320 1.07 21.48 1.47
CA PRO A 320 1.20 20.14 0.92
C PRO A 320 1.63 19.10 1.96
N ALA A 321 1.27 17.84 1.71
CA ALA A 321 1.82 16.73 2.47
C ALA A 321 3.34 16.63 2.25
N VAL A 322 3.79 16.83 1.00
CA VAL A 322 5.22 16.86 0.66
C VAL A 322 5.54 18.11 -0.16
N LEU A 323 6.47 18.93 0.32
CA LEU A 323 7.13 19.98 -0.45
C LEU A 323 8.57 19.55 -0.74
N ASN A 324 8.93 19.45 -2.02
CA ASN A 324 10.28 19.15 -2.47
C ASN A 324 10.92 20.35 -3.16
N TRP A 325 12.14 20.69 -2.75
CA TRP A 325 13.00 21.64 -3.43
C TRP A 325 14.14 20.96 -4.20
N ASN A 326 14.67 19.84 -3.71
CA ASN A 326 15.83 19.17 -4.30
C ASN A 326 15.51 17.85 -5.03
N GLU A 327 15.65 16.70 -4.37
CA GLU A 327 15.45 15.38 -4.98
C GLU A 327 14.54 14.50 -4.11
N ALA A 328 13.43 14.02 -4.67
CA ALA A 328 12.46 13.17 -3.98
C ALA A 328 12.02 11.97 -4.84
N THR A 329 11.86 10.80 -4.20
CA THR A 329 11.23 9.60 -4.77
C THR A 329 10.13 9.11 -3.84
N ILE A 330 8.94 8.85 -4.38
CA ILE A 330 7.79 8.30 -3.65
C ILE A 330 7.36 7.01 -4.36
N SER A 331 7.43 5.88 -3.67
CA SER A 331 7.02 4.56 -4.19
C SER A 331 5.74 4.04 -3.55
N GLY A 332 5.29 4.63 -2.43
CA GLY A 332 4.12 4.16 -1.69
C GLY A 332 3.63 5.17 -0.65
N GLY A 333 2.71 4.71 0.21
CA GLY A 333 2.06 5.54 1.23
C GLY A 333 0.71 6.14 0.81
N THR A 334 0.02 6.74 1.79
CA THR A 334 -1.26 7.43 1.62
C THR A 334 -1.12 8.89 2.01
N PHE A 335 -1.50 9.80 1.11
CA PHE A 335 -1.38 11.24 1.27
C PHE A 335 -2.76 11.86 1.15
N THR A 336 -3.29 12.38 2.25
CA THR A 336 -4.59 13.06 2.28
C THR A 336 -4.40 14.44 2.84
N VAL A 337 -4.81 15.45 2.08
CA VAL A 337 -4.74 16.83 2.54
C VAL A 337 -6.10 17.39 2.91
N ASN A 338 -6.13 18.27 3.90
CA ASN A 338 -7.36 18.91 4.34
C ASN A 338 -7.76 20.09 3.44
N ASN A 339 -8.90 20.72 3.75
CA ASN A 339 -9.49 21.78 2.92
C ASN A 339 -8.75 23.13 2.94
N ALA A 340 -7.82 23.34 3.86
CA ALA A 340 -6.95 24.52 3.84
C ALA A 340 -5.78 24.35 2.87
N SER A 341 -5.45 23.09 2.51
CA SER A 341 -4.35 22.77 1.60
C SER A 341 -4.59 23.23 0.17
N THR A 342 -3.53 23.76 -0.44
CA THR A 342 -3.51 24.15 -1.84
C THR A 342 -3.22 22.97 -2.78
N SER A 343 -2.52 21.94 -2.31
CA SER A 343 -2.10 20.78 -3.12
C SER A 343 -1.67 19.59 -2.26
N VAL A 344 -1.62 18.39 -2.83
CA VAL A 344 -1.08 17.21 -2.11
C VAL A 344 0.45 17.22 -2.14
N LEU A 345 1.02 17.38 -3.34
CA LEU A 345 2.46 17.41 -3.59
C LEU A 345 2.85 18.77 -4.17
N ALA A 346 3.91 19.36 -3.64
CA ALA A 346 4.52 20.55 -4.22
C ALA A 346 5.98 20.28 -4.62
N ASN A 347 6.36 20.75 -5.80
CA ASN A 347 7.72 20.60 -6.31
C ASN A 347 8.24 21.95 -6.80
N GLY A 348 9.14 22.55 -6.02
CA GLY A 348 9.85 23.79 -6.36
C GLY A 348 11.05 23.53 -7.25
N TYR A 349 11.65 24.59 -7.77
CA TYR A 349 12.96 24.59 -8.44
C TYR A 349 13.59 25.95 -8.26
N TYR A 350 14.90 26.00 -8.04
CA TYR A 350 15.64 27.24 -8.02
C TYR A 350 16.96 27.13 -8.80
N ASN A 351 17.75 26.08 -8.58
CA ASN A 351 19.01 25.85 -9.30
C ASN A 351 19.42 24.37 -9.31
N GLU A 352 20.43 24.03 -10.11
CA GLU A 352 20.90 22.64 -10.26
C GLU A 352 21.86 22.16 -9.13
N THR A 353 22.12 22.98 -8.12
CA THR A 353 23.04 22.68 -7.02
C THR A 353 22.30 22.17 -5.80
N ALA A 354 21.48 23.03 -5.19
CA ALA A 354 20.80 22.77 -3.92
C ALA A 354 19.32 22.44 -4.09
N ASP A 355 18.68 23.00 -5.13
CA ASP A 355 17.21 23.00 -5.32
C ASP A 355 16.82 22.53 -6.72
N LYS A 356 17.22 21.29 -7.02
CA LYS A 356 17.10 20.70 -8.37
C LYS A 356 15.66 20.46 -8.81
N GLY A 357 14.69 20.46 -7.91
CA GLY A 357 13.27 20.32 -8.21
C GLY A 357 12.89 19.01 -8.90
N ARG A 358 13.50 17.89 -8.50
CA ARG A 358 13.31 16.58 -9.14
C ARG A 358 12.48 15.68 -8.24
N MET A 359 11.26 15.36 -8.66
CA MET A 359 10.36 14.45 -7.96
C MET A 359 9.96 13.30 -8.88
N THR A 360 10.09 12.08 -8.38
CA THR A 360 9.62 10.86 -9.05
C THR A 360 8.56 10.19 -8.18
N VAL A 361 7.41 9.86 -8.75
CA VAL A 361 6.31 9.13 -8.11
C VAL A 361 6.08 7.84 -8.87
N ASN A 362 6.33 6.72 -8.20
CA ASN A 362 6.21 5.36 -8.72
C ASN A 362 5.17 4.53 -7.95
N GLY A 363 4.32 5.18 -7.15
CA GLY A 363 3.28 4.54 -6.37
C GLY A 363 2.73 5.45 -5.27
N GLY A 364 1.81 4.91 -4.47
CA GLY A 364 1.10 5.62 -3.40
C GLY A 364 -0.32 6.04 -3.78
N THR A 365 -1.07 6.55 -2.79
CA THR A 365 -2.45 7.04 -2.93
C THR A 365 -2.52 8.50 -2.52
N PHE A 366 -3.03 9.36 -3.40
CA PHE A 366 -3.05 10.81 -3.23
C PHE A 366 -4.47 11.34 -3.30
N THR A 367 -4.96 11.93 -2.22
CA THR A 367 -6.29 12.54 -2.14
C THR A 367 -6.18 14.04 -1.85
N ALA A 368 -6.59 14.84 -2.83
CA ALA A 368 -6.63 16.29 -2.70
C ALA A 368 -7.78 16.75 -1.79
N ALA A 369 -7.70 18.03 -1.40
CA ALA A 369 -8.72 18.72 -0.61
C ALA A 369 -10.15 18.53 -1.16
N ASN A 370 -11.15 18.72 -0.30
CA ASN A 370 -12.58 18.58 -0.62
C ASN A 370 -12.94 17.19 -1.21
N GLY A 371 -12.28 16.13 -0.73
CA GLY A 371 -12.56 14.75 -1.17
C GLY A 371 -12.10 14.45 -2.60
N GLY A 372 -11.12 15.20 -3.13
CA GLY A 372 -10.60 15.02 -4.49
C GLY A 372 -11.05 16.06 -5.53
N GLU A 373 -11.59 17.19 -5.08
CA GLU A 373 -11.89 18.33 -5.96
C GLU A 373 -10.78 19.40 -5.95
N GLY A 374 -9.84 19.33 -4.99
CA GLY A 374 -8.66 20.20 -4.91
C GLY A 374 -7.52 19.80 -5.86
N SER A 375 -6.46 20.60 -5.90
CA SER A 375 -5.28 20.32 -6.73
C SER A 375 -4.46 19.15 -6.17
N LEU A 376 -3.97 18.28 -7.05
CA LEU A 376 -2.96 17.28 -6.69
C LEU A 376 -1.58 17.90 -6.54
N PHE A 377 -1.27 18.87 -7.40
CA PHE A 377 0.07 19.42 -7.56
C PHE A 377 0.10 20.91 -7.21
N GLY A 378 1.25 21.33 -6.70
CA GLY A 378 1.63 22.69 -6.37
C GLY A 378 3.12 22.92 -6.63
N TYR A 379 3.63 24.09 -6.29
CA TYR A 379 5.05 24.40 -6.38
C TYR A 379 5.47 25.34 -5.25
N GLY A 380 6.72 25.21 -4.83
CA GLY A 380 7.35 26.21 -3.96
C GLY A 380 7.60 27.50 -4.73
N VAL A 381 7.25 28.65 -4.15
CA VAL A 381 7.42 29.95 -4.81
C VAL A 381 8.90 30.36 -4.75
N GLY A 382 9.63 30.12 -5.84
CA GLY A 382 11.01 30.60 -6.04
C GLY A 382 11.06 31.95 -6.77
N ASP A 383 12.18 32.24 -7.44
CA ASP A 383 12.38 33.45 -8.25
C ASP A 383 11.71 33.41 -9.65
N GLY A 384 10.93 32.36 -9.92
CA GLY A 384 10.28 32.12 -11.22
C GLY A 384 11.11 31.30 -12.21
N SER A 385 12.29 30.82 -11.81
CA SER A 385 13.13 29.93 -12.62
C SER A 385 12.40 28.65 -13.04
N LYS A 386 12.74 28.15 -14.24
CA LYS A 386 12.18 26.92 -14.83
C LYS A 386 13.24 25.83 -14.86
N GLY A 387 12.86 24.61 -14.49
CA GLY A 387 13.77 23.48 -14.37
C GLY A 387 13.20 22.36 -13.51
N GLY A 388 14.03 21.35 -13.25
CA GLY A 388 13.61 20.13 -12.54
C GLY A 388 12.59 19.30 -13.32
N PHE A 389 11.92 18.38 -12.62
CA PHE A 389 10.82 17.59 -13.16
C PHE A 389 9.92 17.02 -12.06
N LEU A 390 8.66 16.74 -12.42
CA LEU A 390 7.77 15.83 -11.71
C LEU A 390 7.40 14.70 -12.66
N LYS A 391 7.87 13.48 -12.36
CA LYS A 391 7.58 12.28 -13.16
C LYS A 391 6.66 11.35 -12.39
N ILE A 392 5.59 10.91 -13.03
CA ILE A 392 4.63 9.96 -12.47
C ILE A 392 4.64 8.72 -13.35
N THR A 393 4.99 7.57 -12.77
CA THR A 393 5.01 6.27 -13.44
C THR A 393 3.96 5.31 -12.89
N ASP A 394 3.47 5.55 -11.67
CA ASP A 394 2.35 4.81 -11.07
C ASP A 394 1.76 5.61 -9.89
N GLY A 395 0.69 5.08 -9.29
CA GLY A 395 -0.02 5.64 -8.13
C GLY A 395 -1.52 5.81 -8.38
N THR A 396 -2.28 6.07 -7.32
CA THR A 396 -3.71 6.38 -7.39
C THR A 396 -3.95 7.84 -6.99
N PHE A 397 -4.61 8.60 -7.86
CA PHE A 397 -4.77 10.04 -7.73
C PHE A 397 -6.25 10.44 -7.74
N ASN A 398 -6.69 11.09 -6.66
CA ASN A 398 -8.01 11.66 -6.50
C ASN A 398 -7.90 13.18 -6.34
N GLY A 399 -8.02 13.93 -7.44
CA GLY A 399 -7.83 15.39 -7.46
C GLY A 399 -7.83 15.98 -8.87
N VAL A 400 -7.60 17.29 -8.97
CA VAL A 400 -7.48 18.01 -10.25
C VAL A 400 -6.05 18.43 -10.56
N PHE A 401 -5.78 18.65 -11.85
CA PHE A 401 -4.55 19.23 -12.34
C PHE A 401 -4.72 20.75 -12.48
N ALA A 402 -4.35 21.52 -11.46
CA ALA A 402 -4.44 22.98 -11.48
C ALA A 402 -3.09 23.66 -11.78
N THR A 403 -2.34 23.16 -12.78
CA THR A 403 -1.05 23.77 -13.16
C THR A 403 -1.24 25.04 -13.99
N ASN A 404 -0.32 26.00 -13.87
CA ASN A 404 -0.30 27.26 -14.61
C ASN A 404 1.14 27.65 -14.99
N ASP A 405 1.31 28.77 -15.69
CA ASP A 405 2.63 29.26 -16.17
C ASP A 405 3.62 29.58 -15.04
N GLY A 406 3.19 29.65 -13.78
CA GLY A 406 4.04 29.80 -12.61
C GLY A 406 4.86 28.55 -12.27
N TYR A 407 4.40 27.36 -12.69
CA TYR A 407 5.08 26.09 -12.36
C TYR A 407 6.49 26.02 -12.97
N PRO A 408 7.49 25.50 -12.25
CA PRO A 408 8.84 25.38 -12.76
C PRO A 408 8.98 24.36 -13.91
N HIS A 409 8.09 23.38 -13.95
CA HIS A 409 7.99 22.35 -14.97
C HIS A 409 6.55 21.85 -15.08
N ILE A 410 6.25 21.18 -16.19
CA ILE A 410 4.97 20.48 -16.39
C ILE A 410 5.14 19.02 -15.94
N PRO A 411 4.20 18.45 -15.16
CA PRO A 411 4.23 17.04 -14.80
C PRO A 411 4.28 16.15 -16.06
N THR A 412 5.08 15.08 -16.01
CA THR A 412 5.16 14.07 -17.07
C THR A 412 4.65 12.73 -16.55
N ILE A 413 3.57 12.22 -17.15
CA ILE A 413 2.82 11.06 -16.69
C ILE A 413 2.94 9.91 -17.68
N SER A 414 3.37 8.76 -17.18
CA SER A 414 3.57 7.51 -17.92
C SER A 414 2.88 6.31 -17.26
N GLY A 415 2.04 6.55 -16.27
CA GLY A 415 1.25 5.52 -15.61
C GLY A 415 0.43 6.09 -14.46
N GLY A 416 -0.27 5.20 -13.75
CA GLY A 416 -1.14 5.52 -12.62
C GLY A 416 -2.62 5.59 -12.98
N THR A 417 -3.44 5.66 -11.93
CA THR A 417 -4.90 5.71 -11.97
C THR A 417 -5.42 7.04 -11.44
N PHE A 418 -6.36 7.67 -12.14
CA PHE A 418 -6.88 9.01 -11.86
C PHE A 418 -8.41 9.00 -11.78
N ASN A 419 -8.99 9.83 -10.91
CA ASN A 419 -10.44 10.05 -10.83
C ASN A 419 -10.99 10.94 -11.97
N LYS A 420 -10.10 11.61 -12.70
CA LYS A 420 -10.42 12.52 -13.81
C LYS A 420 -9.46 12.24 -14.98
N GLU A 421 -9.91 12.55 -16.18
CA GLU A 421 -9.12 12.37 -17.40
C GLU A 421 -7.84 13.22 -17.35
N VAL A 422 -6.73 12.61 -17.78
CA VAL A 422 -5.44 13.30 -17.86
C VAL A 422 -5.30 13.95 -19.24
N ASP A 423 -5.14 15.27 -19.26
CA ASP A 423 -4.90 16.02 -20.50
C ASP A 423 -3.61 15.55 -21.20
N ALA A 424 -3.67 15.39 -22.52
CA ALA A 424 -2.56 14.92 -23.35
C ALA A 424 -1.26 15.71 -23.14
N LYS A 425 -1.31 16.98 -22.74
CA LYS A 425 -0.11 17.79 -22.47
C LYS A 425 0.73 17.29 -21.28
N TYR A 426 0.14 16.52 -20.37
CA TYR A 426 0.85 15.92 -19.24
C TYR A 426 1.37 14.51 -19.55
N LEU A 427 0.92 13.90 -20.65
CA LEU A 427 1.28 12.52 -20.98
C LEU A 427 2.68 12.46 -21.58
N ALA A 428 3.45 11.48 -21.15
CA ALA A 428 4.72 11.14 -21.77
C ALA A 428 4.51 10.65 -23.21
N VAL A 429 5.51 10.87 -24.07
CA VAL A 429 5.48 10.38 -25.45
C VAL A 429 5.31 8.86 -25.46
N GLY A 430 4.34 8.37 -26.24
CA GLY A 430 4.02 6.94 -26.33
C GLY A 430 3.02 6.45 -25.28
N TYR A 431 2.40 7.35 -24.51
CA TYR A 431 1.38 7.03 -23.52
C TYR A 431 0.06 7.72 -23.83
N GLU A 432 -1.03 7.10 -23.42
CA GLU A 432 -2.39 7.63 -23.53
C GLU A 432 -3.20 7.40 -22.26
N CYS A 433 -4.21 8.25 -22.05
CA CYS A 433 -5.15 8.14 -20.95
C CYS A 433 -6.38 7.37 -21.43
N ARG A 434 -6.68 6.22 -20.82
CA ARG A 434 -7.84 5.36 -21.15
C ARG A 434 -8.83 5.32 -19.99
N LYS A 435 -10.10 5.04 -20.28
CA LYS A 435 -11.16 4.90 -19.28
C LYS A 435 -11.21 3.49 -18.69
N SER A 436 -11.28 3.35 -17.37
CA SER A 436 -11.47 2.10 -16.63
C SER A 436 -12.61 2.28 -15.63
N GLY A 437 -13.81 1.78 -15.96
CA GLY A 437 -15.02 2.07 -15.18
C GLY A 437 -15.27 3.58 -14.99
N ASP A 438 -15.28 4.02 -13.73
CA ASP A 438 -15.45 5.42 -13.32
C ASP A 438 -14.11 6.18 -13.18
N LYS A 439 -13.00 5.53 -13.50
CA LYS A 439 -11.64 6.06 -13.38
C LYS A 439 -10.97 6.15 -14.75
N PHE A 440 -9.78 6.71 -14.75
CA PHE A 440 -8.89 6.81 -15.90
C PHE A 440 -7.54 6.20 -15.54
N VAL A 441 -6.90 5.55 -16.51
CA VAL A 441 -5.58 4.95 -16.34
C VAL A 441 -4.68 5.42 -17.47
N VAL A 442 -3.43 5.73 -17.14
CA VAL A 442 -2.42 6.05 -18.15
C VAL A 442 -1.66 4.78 -18.49
N VAL A 443 -1.60 4.44 -19.78
CA VAL A 443 -0.94 3.23 -20.28
C VAL A 443 -0.12 3.56 -21.53
N GLY A 444 0.80 2.67 -21.91
CA GLY A 444 1.47 2.78 -23.20
C GLY A 444 0.45 2.68 -24.35
N ALA A 445 0.63 3.48 -25.39
CA ALA A 445 -0.28 3.52 -26.54
C ALA A 445 -0.36 2.16 -27.26
N ASP A 446 0.74 1.40 -27.26
CA ASP A 446 0.80 0.05 -27.84
C ASP A 446 0.27 -1.04 -26.89
N SER A 447 -0.10 -0.71 -25.66
CA SER A 447 -0.66 -1.68 -24.71
C SER A 447 -2.01 -2.18 -25.21
N GLY A 448 -2.20 -3.49 -25.21
CA GLY A 448 -3.51 -4.09 -25.47
C GLY A 448 -4.55 -3.69 -24.41
N VAL A 449 -5.81 -3.96 -24.70
CA VAL A 449 -6.90 -3.81 -23.74
C VAL A 449 -6.90 -5.00 -22.80
N VAL A 450 -7.01 -4.76 -21.49
CA VAL A 450 -7.01 -5.81 -20.47
C VAL A 450 -8.37 -6.51 -20.45
N VAL A 451 -8.39 -7.83 -20.33
CA VAL A 451 -9.62 -8.59 -20.07
C VAL A 451 -9.78 -8.73 -18.56
N ASP A 452 -10.87 -8.18 -18.02
CA ASP A 452 -11.12 -8.13 -16.57
C ASP A 452 -12.36 -8.95 -16.20
N PRO A 453 -12.21 -10.16 -15.64
CA PRO A 453 -13.32 -10.90 -15.06
C PRO A 453 -13.94 -10.13 -13.91
N ALA A 454 -15.21 -9.77 -14.05
CA ALA A 454 -15.91 -8.95 -13.08
C ALA A 454 -17.12 -9.70 -12.49
N PRO A 455 -17.46 -9.44 -11.21
CA PRO A 455 -18.69 -9.95 -10.63
C PRO A 455 -19.92 -9.29 -11.29
N SER A 456 -21.05 -9.98 -11.27
CA SER A 456 -22.31 -9.45 -11.80
C SER A 456 -23.52 -9.91 -11.02
N THR A 457 -24.38 -8.97 -10.63
CA THR A 457 -25.61 -9.27 -9.91
C THR A 457 -26.63 -9.99 -10.81
N PRO A 458 -27.22 -11.12 -10.36
CA PRO A 458 -28.32 -11.77 -11.06
C PRO A 458 -29.55 -10.87 -11.23
N LYS A 459 -30.27 -11.03 -12.35
CA LYS A 459 -31.48 -10.26 -12.67
C LYS A 459 -32.75 -11.09 -12.47
N ASP A 460 -33.83 -10.45 -12.06
CA ASP A 460 -35.16 -11.08 -11.93
C ASP A 460 -35.96 -10.90 -13.24
N GLU A 461 -36.33 -12.01 -13.87
CA GLU A 461 -37.36 -12.06 -14.92
C GLU A 461 -38.46 -13.09 -14.59
N VAL A 462 -38.54 -13.52 -13.32
CA VAL A 462 -39.44 -14.56 -12.86
C VAL A 462 -40.89 -14.09 -12.98
N THR A 463 -41.66 -14.78 -13.81
CA THR A 463 -43.10 -14.56 -13.92
C THR A 463 -43.85 -15.44 -12.92
N ILE A 464 -44.67 -14.82 -12.07
CA ILE A 464 -45.54 -15.55 -11.14
C ILE A 464 -46.66 -16.25 -11.93
N PRO A 465 -46.86 -17.57 -11.77
CA PRO A 465 -47.97 -18.27 -12.40
C PRO A 465 -49.34 -17.69 -12.01
N SER A 466 -50.24 -17.48 -12.98
CA SER A 466 -51.57 -16.89 -12.72
C SER A 466 -52.47 -17.74 -11.80
N GLY A 467 -52.12 -19.02 -11.61
CA GLY A 467 -52.81 -19.95 -10.73
C GLY A 467 -52.14 -20.18 -9.37
N ALA A 468 -51.06 -19.46 -9.05
CA ALA A 468 -50.33 -19.62 -7.79
C ALA A 468 -51.17 -19.16 -6.57
N THR A 469 -51.04 -19.88 -5.46
CA THR A 469 -51.65 -19.50 -4.17
C THR A 469 -50.96 -18.26 -3.58
N GLU A 470 -51.57 -17.61 -2.58
CA GLU A 470 -50.94 -16.42 -1.95
C GLU A 470 -49.64 -16.80 -1.23
N GLU A 471 -49.58 -17.99 -0.66
CA GLU A 471 -48.40 -18.55 -0.02
C GLU A 471 -47.29 -18.86 -1.04
N GLU A 472 -47.64 -19.37 -2.24
CA GLU A 472 -46.68 -19.58 -3.33
C GLU A 472 -46.13 -18.26 -3.87
N LYS A 473 -46.99 -17.25 -4.03
CA LYS A 473 -46.56 -15.91 -4.43
C LYS A 473 -45.57 -15.32 -3.43
N GLN A 474 -45.86 -15.44 -2.13
CA GLN A 474 -44.96 -14.96 -1.10
C GLN A 474 -43.61 -15.69 -1.13
N ALA A 475 -43.61 -17.02 -1.24
CA ALA A 475 -42.39 -17.81 -1.29
C ALA A 475 -41.52 -17.47 -2.52
N ILE A 476 -42.15 -17.25 -3.69
CA ILE A 476 -41.46 -16.82 -4.90
C ILE A 476 -40.86 -15.42 -4.73
N GLU A 477 -41.61 -14.45 -4.18
CA GLU A 477 -41.12 -13.08 -3.97
C GLU A 477 -39.95 -13.02 -2.97
N GLU A 478 -40.00 -13.78 -1.88
CA GLU A 478 -38.89 -13.92 -0.95
C GLU A 478 -37.66 -14.56 -1.61
N ALA A 479 -37.87 -15.61 -2.42
CA ALA A 479 -36.79 -16.25 -3.17
C ALA A 479 -36.13 -15.29 -4.16
N LYS A 480 -36.90 -14.52 -4.93
CA LYS A 480 -36.37 -13.52 -5.87
C LYS A 480 -35.45 -12.52 -5.19
N LYS A 481 -35.86 -12.02 -4.02
CA LYS A 481 -35.07 -11.05 -3.23
C LYS A 481 -33.72 -11.62 -2.84
N ASP A 482 -33.68 -12.88 -2.41
CA ASP A 482 -32.43 -13.56 -2.05
C ASP A 482 -31.56 -13.83 -3.27
N LEU A 483 -32.17 -14.30 -4.37
CA LEU A 483 -31.51 -14.65 -5.62
C LEU A 483 -30.88 -13.44 -6.34
N THR A 484 -31.48 -12.26 -6.21
CA THR A 484 -31.00 -11.02 -6.85
C THR A 484 -30.27 -10.08 -5.91
N SER A 485 -29.98 -10.52 -4.69
CA SER A 485 -29.27 -9.71 -3.71
C SER A 485 -27.85 -9.39 -4.18
N SER A 486 -27.49 -8.09 -4.20
CA SER A 486 -26.15 -7.62 -4.55
C SER A 486 -25.08 -7.97 -3.51
N SER A 487 -25.48 -8.46 -2.33
CA SER A 487 -24.56 -8.95 -1.29
C SER A 487 -24.33 -10.46 -1.34
N ASN A 488 -25.02 -11.19 -2.21
CA ASN A 488 -24.83 -12.63 -2.35
C ASN A 488 -23.43 -12.91 -2.95
N PRO A 489 -22.70 -13.93 -2.48
CA PRO A 489 -21.43 -14.35 -3.09
C PRO A 489 -21.48 -14.56 -4.61
N ALA A 490 -22.63 -14.99 -5.15
CA ALA A 490 -22.84 -15.10 -6.60
C ALA A 490 -22.86 -13.75 -7.34
N ALA A 491 -23.15 -12.65 -6.64
CA ALA A 491 -23.15 -11.29 -7.18
C ALA A 491 -21.85 -10.53 -6.94
N THR A 492 -21.00 -10.99 -6.01
CA THR A 492 -19.78 -10.28 -5.59
C THR A 492 -18.48 -10.99 -5.98
N THR A 493 -18.54 -12.28 -6.32
CA THR A 493 -17.37 -13.06 -6.75
C THR A 493 -17.25 -13.03 -8.26
N ALA A 494 -16.08 -12.63 -8.78
CA ALA A 494 -15.81 -12.72 -10.22
C ALA A 494 -15.71 -14.20 -10.65
N PRO A 495 -16.21 -14.57 -11.84
CA PRO A 495 -16.00 -15.89 -12.40
C PRO A 495 -14.52 -16.10 -12.78
N THR A 496 -14.04 -17.34 -12.74
CA THR A 496 -12.67 -17.69 -13.16
C THR A 496 -12.67 -18.41 -14.50
N GLY A 497 -11.59 -18.26 -15.27
CA GLY A 497 -11.44 -18.83 -16.62
C GLY A 497 -11.90 -17.89 -17.74
N LEU A 498 -12.54 -16.76 -17.40
CA LEU A 498 -12.95 -15.76 -18.40
C LEU A 498 -11.79 -14.88 -18.88
N GLU A 499 -10.70 -14.78 -18.12
CA GLU A 499 -9.51 -13.98 -18.45
C GLU A 499 -8.77 -14.46 -19.72
N THR A 500 -8.98 -15.72 -20.13
CA THR A 500 -8.33 -16.34 -21.30
C THR A 500 -9.28 -16.61 -22.47
N VAL A 501 -10.52 -16.13 -22.41
CA VAL A 501 -11.49 -16.36 -23.50
C VAL A 501 -11.14 -15.56 -24.74
N VAL A 502 -11.60 -16.02 -25.89
CA VAL A 502 -11.43 -15.29 -27.15
C VAL A 502 -12.41 -14.12 -27.16
N ILE A 503 -11.87 -12.91 -27.01
CA ILE A 503 -12.65 -11.68 -27.05
C ILE A 503 -13.14 -11.40 -28.48
N PRO A 504 -14.46 -11.20 -28.68
CA PRO A 504 -15.02 -10.86 -29.98
C PRO A 504 -14.45 -9.55 -30.56
N GLU A 505 -14.37 -9.45 -31.89
CA GLU A 505 -13.88 -8.24 -32.57
C GLU A 505 -14.75 -7.02 -32.28
N GLU A 506 -16.06 -7.22 -32.06
CA GLU A 506 -16.98 -6.16 -31.67
C GLU A 506 -16.64 -5.57 -30.31
N ALA A 507 -16.13 -6.38 -29.37
CA ALA A 507 -15.72 -5.92 -28.05
C ALA A 507 -14.43 -5.09 -28.13
N LYS A 508 -13.46 -5.52 -28.95
CA LYS A 508 -12.22 -4.77 -29.21
C LYS A 508 -12.53 -3.42 -29.84
N LYS A 509 -13.39 -3.41 -30.88
CA LYS A 509 -13.84 -2.19 -31.52
C LYS A 509 -14.56 -1.25 -30.54
N ALA A 510 -15.43 -1.80 -29.67
CA ALA A 510 -16.10 -1.01 -28.64
C ALA A 510 -15.11 -0.40 -27.64
N ALA A 511 -14.03 -1.12 -27.29
CA ALA A 511 -12.96 -0.61 -26.44
C ALA A 511 -12.16 0.50 -27.11
N GLU A 512 -11.82 0.35 -28.38
CA GLU A 512 -11.16 1.40 -29.17
C GLU A 512 -12.03 2.66 -29.28
N GLU A 513 -13.30 2.52 -29.67
CA GLU A 513 -14.24 3.64 -29.85
C GLU A 513 -14.51 4.41 -28.55
N GLN A 514 -14.45 3.73 -27.40
CA GLN A 514 -14.66 4.33 -26.08
C GLN A 514 -13.36 4.63 -25.33
N ASN A 515 -12.21 4.42 -25.96
CA ASN A 515 -10.89 4.60 -25.37
C ASN A 515 -10.75 3.87 -24.01
N ALA A 516 -11.23 2.62 -23.94
CA ALA A 516 -11.30 1.84 -22.72
C ALA A 516 -10.01 1.07 -22.43
N ALA A 517 -9.60 1.02 -21.18
CA ALA A 517 -8.42 0.27 -20.73
C ALA A 517 -8.69 -1.21 -20.50
N GLU A 518 -9.96 -1.54 -20.23
CA GLU A 518 -10.42 -2.87 -19.87
C GLU A 518 -11.70 -3.26 -20.63
N ILE A 519 -11.83 -4.55 -20.92
CA ILE A 519 -13.07 -5.21 -21.34
C ILE A 519 -13.49 -6.09 -20.19
N LYS A 520 -14.60 -5.72 -19.54
CA LYS A 520 -15.16 -6.54 -18.46
C LYS A 520 -15.81 -7.77 -19.04
N VAL A 521 -15.52 -8.93 -18.49
CA VAL A 521 -16.16 -10.20 -18.86
C VAL A 521 -16.88 -10.76 -17.64
N VAL A 522 -18.16 -11.10 -17.81
CA VAL A 522 -19.06 -11.45 -16.72
C VAL A 522 -19.90 -12.67 -17.08
N ILE A 523 -20.47 -13.33 -16.07
CA ILE A 523 -21.53 -14.32 -16.24
C ILE A 523 -22.89 -13.67 -15.96
N SER A 524 -23.55 -13.24 -17.03
CA SER A 524 -24.91 -12.70 -16.96
C SER A 524 -25.86 -13.80 -16.53
N THR A 525 -26.42 -13.66 -15.33
CA THR A 525 -27.38 -14.60 -14.75
C THR A 525 -28.76 -13.96 -14.69
N VAL A 526 -29.76 -14.60 -15.27
CA VAL A 526 -31.17 -14.20 -15.21
C VAL A 526 -31.96 -15.32 -14.54
N VAL A 527 -32.74 -15.00 -13.52
CA VAL A 527 -33.65 -15.94 -12.88
C VAL A 527 -34.93 -15.98 -13.70
N GLU A 528 -35.23 -17.11 -14.32
CA GLU A 528 -36.40 -17.27 -15.20
C GLU A 528 -37.60 -17.89 -14.46
N GLU A 529 -37.35 -18.89 -13.63
CA GLU A 529 -38.41 -19.63 -12.96
C GLU A 529 -38.01 -20.04 -11.54
N VAL A 530 -38.98 -19.98 -10.62
CA VAL A 530 -38.86 -20.51 -9.26
C VAL A 530 -39.97 -21.52 -9.05
N GLY A 531 -39.61 -22.79 -8.91
CA GLY A 531 -40.54 -23.88 -8.69
C GLY A 531 -40.86 -24.06 -7.21
N THR A 532 -42.14 -24.03 -6.85
CA THR A 532 -42.63 -24.21 -5.47
C THR A 532 -43.45 -25.48 -5.31
N LYS A 533 -43.55 -25.95 -4.06
CA LYS A 533 -44.44 -27.05 -3.70
C LYS A 533 -45.04 -26.83 -2.31
N GLU A 534 -46.35 -27.03 -2.21
CA GLU A 534 -47.04 -27.13 -0.91
C GLU A 534 -46.66 -28.44 -0.20
N VAL A 535 -46.27 -28.31 1.06
CA VAL A 535 -45.93 -29.40 1.96
C VAL A 535 -46.84 -29.29 3.18
N LYS A 536 -47.52 -30.40 3.51
CA LYS A 536 -48.33 -30.47 4.71
C LYS A 536 -47.46 -30.93 5.87
N ASN A 537 -47.32 -30.08 6.89
CA ASN A 537 -46.54 -30.35 8.08
C ASN A 537 -47.29 -31.30 9.02
N GLU A 538 -46.56 -31.93 9.95
CA GLU A 538 -47.09 -32.90 10.91
C GLU A 538 -48.15 -32.30 11.86
N ASP A 539 -48.11 -30.98 12.07
CA ASP A 539 -49.08 -30.21 12.85
C ASP A 539 -50.38 -29.87 12.07
N GLY A 540 -50.46 -30.28 10.80
CA GLY A 540 -51.60 -30.05 9.92
C GLY A 540 -51.57 -28.72 9.16
N THR A 541 -50.55 -27.87 9.37
CA THR A 541 -50.33 -26.64 8.59
C THR A 541 -49.79 -26.95 7.20
N VAL A 542 -50.00 -26.03 6.24
CA VAL A 542 -49.42 -26.11 4.89
C VAL A 542 -48.33 -25.06 4.80
N SER A 543 -47.11 -25.46 4.44
CA SER A 543 -46.00 -24.56 4.10
C SER A 543 -45.66 -24.71 2.62
N VAL A 544 -45.20 -23.62 2.00
CA VAL A 544 -44.66 -23.67 0.63
C VAL A 544 -43.14 -23.71 0.72
N VAL A 545 -42.53 -24.67 0.04
CA VAL A 545 -41.07 -24.77 -0.08
C VAL A 545 -40.64 -24.52 -1.52
N VAL A 546 -39.49 -23.85 -1.68
CA VAL A 546 -38.84 -23.72 -2.98
C VAL A 546 -38.14 -25.04 -3.31
N THR A 547 -38.49 -25.62 -4.46
CA THR A 547 -38.01 -26.93 -4.91
C THR A 547 -37.01 -26.84 -6.06
N SER A 548 -37.12 -25.81 -6.89
CA SER A 548 -36.20 -25.60 -8.01
C SER A 548 -36.06 -24.13 -8.38
N VAL A 549 -34.95 -23.80 -9.03
CA VAL A 549 -34.73 -22.50 -9.69
C VAL A 549 -34.13 -22.74 -11.06
N GLN A 550 -34.64 -22.07 -12.08
CA GLN A 550 -34.07 -22.04 -13.42
C GLN A 550 -33.39 -20.70 -13.66
N PHE A 551 -32.16 -20.77 -14.18
CA PHE A 551 -31.37 -19.61 -14.56
C PHE A 551 -31.06 -19.68 -16.04
N ASP A 552 -31.25 -18.58 -16.76
CA ASP A 552 -30.54 -18.35 -18.01
C ASP A 552 -29.17 -17.73 -17.69
N VAL A 553 -28.12 -18.33 -18.24
CA VAL A 553 -26.74 -18.03 -17.88
C VAL A 553 -25.94 -17.86 -19.14
N GLU A 554 -25.38 -16.68 -19.34
CA GLU A 554 -24.63 -16.34 -20.56
C GLU A 554 -23.35 -15.55 -20.22
N PRO A 555 -22.18 -15.95 -20.77
CA PRO A 555 -20.98 -15.14 -20.69
C PRO A 555 -21.11 -13.91 -21.59
N LYS A 556 -20.84 -12.73 -21.03
CA LYS A 556 -20.94 -11.44 -21.73
C LYS A 556 -19.68 -10.61 -21.56
N TRP A 557 -19.36 -9.85 -22.59
CA TRP A 557 -18.39 -8.76 -22.50
C TRP A 557 -19.13 -7.43 -22.29
N VAL A 558 -18.50 -6.50 -21.59
CA VAL A 558 -19.03 -5.18 -21.27
C VAL A 558 -17.92 -4.14 -21.40
N VAL A 559 -18.19 -3.09 -22.19
CA VAL A 559 -17.34 -1.91 -22.34
C VAL A 559 -18.21 -0.68 -22.23
N GLY A 560 -18.08 0.05 -21.12
CA GLY A 560 -18.91 1.21 -20.82
C GLY A 560 -20.40 0.86 -20.84
N ASN A 561 -21.14 1.42 -21.80
CA ASN A 561 -22.57 1.18 -22.00
C ASN A 561 -22.89 0.12 -23.07
N THR A 562 -21.87 -0.49 -23.68
CA THR A 562 -22.01 -1.49 -24.74
C THR A 562 -21.69 -2.87 -24.19
N SER A 563 -22.44 -3.89 -24.61
CA SER A 563 -22.20 -5.27 -24.21
C SER A 563 -22.61 -6.25 -25.31
N GLY A 564 -22.10 -7.47 -25.23
CA GLY A 564 -22.45 -8.55 -26.16
C GLY A 564 -22.10 -9.92 -25.59
N LEU A 565 -22.49 -10.98 -26.32
CA LEU A 565 -22.25 -12.37 -25.93
C LEU A 565 -20.81 -12.80 -26.23
N ILE A 566 -20.28 -13.70 -25.41
CA ILE A 566 -19.03 -14.42 -25.67
C ILE A 566 -19.41 -15.85 -26.09
N SER A 567 -19.46 -16.11 -27.39
CA SER A 567 -19.90 -17.41 -27.92
C SER A 567 -18.78 -18.45 -27.98
N ASN A 568 -17.51 -18.03 -27.97
CA ASN A 568 -16.36 -18.92 -28.05
C ASN A 568 -15.50 -18.83 -26.80
N LEU A 569 -15.62 -19.83 -25.94
CA LEU A 569 -14.85 -19.96 -24.71
C LEU A 569 -13.48 -20.61 -24.91
N ASN A 570 -13.10 -20.96 -26.15
CA ASN A 570 -11.83 -21.61 -26.48
C ASN A 570 -11.58 -22.94 -25.75
N GLY A 571 -12.66 -23.62 -25.34
CA GLY A 571 -12.57 -24.84 -24.52
C GLY A 571 -12.24 -24.57 -23.05
N ASN A 572 -12.21 -23.31 -22.61
CA ASN A 572 -12.01 -22.96 -21.21
C ASN A 572 -13.21 -23.40 -20.38
N THR A 573 -12.90 -24.02 -19.24
CA THR A 573 -13.87 -24.26 -18.18
C THR A 573 -14.06 -22.98 -17.39
N ILE A 574 -15.30 -22.49 -17.33
CA ILE A 574 -15.64 -21.30 -16.56
C ILE A 574 -16.26 -21.72 -15.25
N THR A 575 -15.68 -21.27 -14.14
CA THR A 575 -16.22 -21.49 -12.80
C THR A 575 -16.96 -20.25 -12.34
N PHE A 576 -18.20 -20.43 -11.89
CA PHE A 576 -19.09 -19.35 -11.49
C PHE A 576 -20.04 -19.82 -10.40
N ARG A 577 -20.74 -18.88 -9.77
CA ARG A 577 -21.66 -19.14 -8.66
C ARG A 577 -23.09 -18.83 -9.08
N LEU A 578 -24.04 -19.67 -8.68
CA LEU A 578 -25.46 -19.39 -8.78
C LEU A 578 -26.06 -19.26 -7.38
N PRO A 579 -26.88 -18.23 -7.11
CA PRO A 579 -27.47 -18.01 -5.80
C PRO A 579 -28.52 -19.08 -5.48
N VAL A 580 -28.71 -19.36 -4.19
CA VAL A 580 -29.77 -20.25 -3.69
C VAL A 580 -30.60 -19.48 -2.67
N PRO A 581 -31.95 -19.57 -2.69
CA PRO A 581 -32.79 -18.88 -1.71
C PRO A 581 -32.49 -19.33 -0.28
N SER A 582 -32.53 -18.41 0.68
CA SER A 582 -32.23 -18.73 2.08
C SER A 582 -33.22 -19.74 2.68
N SER A 583 -34.46 -19.76 2.17
CA SER A 583 -35.52 -20.70 2.53
C SER A 583 -35.23 -22.17 2.19
N VAL A 584 -34.29 -22.43 1.28
CA VAL A 584 -33.91 -23.81 0.91
C VAL A 584 -33.09 -24.44 2.02
N THR A 585 -33.61 -25.48 2.66
CA THR A 585 -32.93 -26.22 3.74
C THR A 585 -32.17 -27.45 3.24
N ALA A 586 -32.34 -27.80 1.96
CA ALA A 586 -31.67 -28.93 1.34
C ALA A 586 -30.13 -28.79 1.42
N LYS A 587 -29.43 -29.93 1.48
CA LYS A 587 -27.96 -29.94 1.47
C LYS A 587 -27.34 -29.87 0.07
N TYR A 588 -28.05 -30.38 -0.94
CA TYR A 588 -27.52 -30.54 -2.28
C TYR A 588 -28.44 -29.90 -3.33
N ALA A 589 -27.86 -29.49 -4.44
CA ALA A 589 -28.58 -29.14 -5.66
C ALA A 589 -28.26 -30.17 -6.76
N LYS A 590 -29.31 -30.78 -7.31
CA LYS A 590 -29.23 -31.50 -8.58
C LYS A 590 -29.19 -30.45 -9.70
N VAL A 591 -28.13 -30.45 -10.48
CA VAL A 591 -27.89 -29.50 -11.58
C VAL A 591 -28.21 -30.18 -12.90
N GLU A 592 -29.14 -29.62 -13.64
CA GLU A 592 -29.47 -30.01 -15.01
C GLU A 592 -29.07 -28.90 -15.96
N HIS A 593 -28.18 -29.23 -16.89
CA HIS A 593 -27.65 -28.33 -17.91
C HIS A 593 -27.58 -29.07 -19.24
N LYS A 594 -28.07 -28.43 -20.30
CA LYS A 594 -28.33 -29.12 -21.56
C LYS A 594 -27.03 -29.62 -22.19
N GLY A 595 -27.01 -30.90 -22.54
CA GLY A 595 -25.85 -31.56 -23.16
C GLY A 595 -24.93 -32.24 -22.14
N ASP A 596 -25.09 -31.93 -20.85
CA ASP A 596 -24.28 -32.48 -19.78
C ASP A 596 -24.98 -33.59 -19.01
N LYS A 597 -24.16 -34.40 -18.34
CA LYS A 597 -24.67 -35.35 -17.34
C LYS A 597 -25.16 -34.55 -16.13
N THR A 598 -26.28 -34.99 -15.55
CA THR A 598 -26.78 -34.43 -14.29
C THR A 598 -25.72 -34.48 -13.20
N GLN A 599 -25.50 -33.35 -12.55
CA GLN A 599 -24.52 -33.21 -11.47
C GLN A 599 -25.24 -33.00 -10.12
N TYR A 600 -24.56 -33.32 -9.02
CA TYR A 600 -25.04 -33.05 -7.67
C TYR A 600 -23.95 -32.29 -6.93
N VAL A 601 -24.24 -31.03 -6.58
CA VAL A 601 -23.30 -30.12 -5.93
C VAL A 601 -23.79 -29.75 -4.54
N ASP A 602 -22.86 -29.40 -3.67
CA ASP A 602 -23.16 -28.94 -2.32
C ASP A 602 -23.72 -27.51 -2.36
N ILE A 603 -24.72 -27.24 -1.52
CA ILE A 603 -25.20 -25.88 -1.29
C ILE A 603 -24.31 -25.26 -0.22
N LEU A 604 -23.53 -24.26 -0.62
CA LEU A 604 -22.59 -23.56 0.22
C LEU A 604 -23.25 -22.34 0.87
N SER A 605 -22.66 -21.85 1.96
CA SER A 605 -23.12 -20.63 2.61
C SER A 605 -21.95 -19.77 3.09
N GLU A 606 -22.07 -18.48 2.85
CA GLU A 606 -21.09 -17.46 3.24
C GLU A 606 -21.85 -16.21 3.66
N GLY A 607 -21.55 -15.67 4.85
CA GLY A 607 -22.26 -14.52 5.41
C GLY A 607 -23.79 -14.74 5.60
N GLY A 608 -24.25 -16.00 5.65
CA GLY A 608 -25.66 -16.36 5.73
C GLY A 608 -26.40 -16.41 4.37
N ALA A 609 -25.77 -15.94 3.28
CA ALA A 609 -26.27 -16.15 1.92
C ALA A 609 -25.91 -17.57 1.45
N LYS A 610 -26.73 -18.14 0.56
CA LYS A 610 -26.51 -19.48 0.00
C LYS A 610 -26.24 -19.41 -1.50
N TYR A 611 -25.41 -20.32 -1.98
CA TYR A 611 -25.05 -20.44 -3.39
C TYR A 611 -24.58 -21.86 -3.73
N VAL A 612 -24.48 -22.16 -5.02
CA VAL A 612 -23.75 -23.31 -5.56
C VAL A 612 -22.63 -22.81 -6.46
N GLU A 613 -21.51 -23.53 -6.49
CA GLU A 613 -20.41 -23.27 -7.42
C GLU A 613 -20.45 -24.31 -8.55
N LEU A 614 -20.43 -23.83 -9.78
CA LEU A 614 -20.55 -24.64 -10.99
C LEU A 614 -19.38 -24.38 -11.92
N SER A 615 -19.06 -25.37 -12.74
CA SER A 615 -18.07 -25.26 -13.80
C SER A 615 -18.67 -25.73 -15.11
N ALA A 616 -18.53 -24.94 -16.18
CA ALA A 616 -19.09 -25.25 -17.49
C ALA A 616 -18.20 -24.79 -18.65
N THR A 617 -18.19 -25.56 -19.74
CA THR A 617 -17.49 -25.24 -21.00
C THR A 617 -18.41 -24.70 -22.09
N HIS A 618 -19.72 -24.70 -21.83
CA HIS A 618 -20.77 -24.15 -22.68
C HIS A 618 -21.92 -23.66 -21.80
N PHE A 619 -22.75 -22.79 -22.35
CA PHE A 619 -23.78 -22.10 -21.59
C PHE A 619 -25.15 -22.29 -22.24
N SER A 620 -26.12 -22.58 -21.39
CA SER A 620 -27.53 -22.77 -21.67
C SER A 620 -28.27 -22.71 -20.33
N PRO A 621 -29.61 -22.66 -20.29
CA PRO A 621 -30.30 -22.60 -19.02
C PRO A 621 -29.88 -23.72 -18.06
N PHE A 622 -29.65 -23.36 -16.80
CA PHE A 622 -29.34 -24.26 -15.70
C PHE A 622 -30.56 -24.40 -14.82
N THR A 623 -30.95 -25.64 -14.51
CA THR A 623 -32.01 -25.91 -13.53
C THR A 623 -31.40 -26.54 -12.30
N LEU A 624 -31.54 -25.84 -11.16
CA LEU A 624 -31.20 -26.38 -9.84
C LEU A 624 -32.46 -26.98 -9.23
N THR A 625 -32.40 -28.25 -8.85
CA THR A 625 -33.45 -28.91 -8.04
C THR A 625 -32.88 -29.29 -6.69
N PHE A 626 -33.50 -28.82 -5.61
CA PHE A 626 -32.97 -28.96 -4.26
C PHE A 626 -33.32 -30.31 -3.63
N THR A 627 -32.33 -30.97 -3.02
CA THR A 627 -32.49 -32.33 -2.47
C THR A 627 -31.57 -32.60 -1.28
N ASP A 628 -32.03 -33.40 -0.32
CA ASP A 628 -31.21 -33.88 0.79
C ASP A 628 -30.50 -35.21 0.50
N SER A 629 -30.75 -35.79 -0.66
CA SER A 629 -30.18 -37.09 -1.05
C SER A 629 -29.34 -36.97 -2.31
N LYS A 630 -28.06 -37.31 -2.20
CA LYS A 630 -27.25 -37.71 -3.35
C LYS A 630 -27.64 -39.15 -3.71
N PRO A 631 -27.82 -39.52 -4.98
CA PRO A 631 -28.03 -40.92 -5.35
C PRO A 631 -26.94 -41.78 -4.72
N SER A 632 -27.34 -42.86 -4.04
CA SER A 632 -26.42 -43.82 -3.44
C SER A 632 -25.52 -44.40 -4.52
N SER A 633 -24.25 -43.99 -4.52
CA SER A 633 -23.18 -44.79 -5.10
C SER A 633 -22.98 -45.99 -4.17
N GLY A 634 -23.81 -47.03 -4.35
CA GLY A 634 -23.53 -48.34 -3.78
C GLY A 634 -22.13 -48.79 -4.22
N GLY A 635 -21.20 -48.83 -3.27
CA GLY A 635 -19.78 -48.93 -3.53
C GLY A 635 -19.31 -50.31 -4.01
N SER A 636 -18.42 -50.30 -5.00
CA SER A 636 -17.16 -51.03 -5.00
C SER A 636 -16.33 -50.47 -6.16
N SER A 637 -15.08 -50.15 -5.87
CA SER A 637 -14.03 -49.78 -6.81
C SER A 637 -13.95 -50.81 -7.96
N GLY A 638 -14.60 -50.48 -9.06
CA GLY A 638 -14.82 -51.40 -10.17
C GLY A 638 -15.12 -50.63 -11.44
N HIS A 639 -14.12 -49.88 -11.90
CA HIS A 639 -13.89 -49.50 -13.28
C HIS A 639 -14.76 -50.18 -14.35
N SER A 640 -15.45 -49.38 -15.16
CA SER A 640 -15.21 -49.32 -16.62
C SER A 640 -16.17 -48.33 -17.29
N GLY A 641 -15.64 -47.22 -17.79
CA GLY A 641 -16.38 -46.31 -18.69
C GLY A 641 -15.82 -44.89 -18.79
N GLY A 642 -14.96 -44.45 -17.87
CA GLY A 642 -14.19 -43.20 -18.01
C GLY A 642 -13.06 -43.39 -19.02
N SER A 643 -12.79 -42.37 -19.82
CA SER A 643 -11.67 -42.36 -20.75
C SER A 643 -10.36 -42.56 -19.96
N TYR A 644 -9.28 -43.05 -20.61
CA TYR A 644 -7.97 -43.15 -19.94
C TYR A 644 -7.55 -41.80 -19.35
N GLN A 645 -7.99 -40.70 -19.96
CA GLN A 645 -7.69 -39.34 -19.53
C GLN A 645 -8.39 -38.97 -18.21
N ASP A 646 -9.65 -39.34 -18.02
CA ASP A 646 -10.42 -38.98 -16.81
C ASP A 646 -9.77 -39.56 -15.54
N LYS A 647 -9.21 -40.77 -15.63
CA LYS A 647 -8.49 -41.40 -14.50
C LYS A 647 -7.13 -40.77 -14.22
N VAL A 648 -6.48 -40.29 -15.28
CA VAL A 648 -5.22 -39.56 -15.18
C VAL A 648 -5.47 -38.22 -14.50
N ASP A 649 -6.55 -37.55 -14.88
CA ASP A 649 -6.94 -36.25 -14.32
C ASP A 649 -7.37 -36.39 -12.85
N ASP A 650 -8.18 -37.40 -12.50
CA ASP A 650 -8.57 -37.70 -11.11
C ASP A 650 -7.35 -38.02 -10.22
N PHE A 651 -6.41 -38.82 -10.72
CA PHE A 651 -5.19 -39.17 -9.97
C PHE A 651 -4.33 -37.95 -9.70
N TRP A 652 -4.05 -37.13 -10.73
CA TRP A 652 -3.22 -35.94 -10.55
C TRP A 652 -3.96 -34.81 -9.82
N GLN A 653 -5.30 -34.82 -9.79
CA GLN A 653 -6.07 -33.94 -8.92
C GLN A 653 -5.88 -34.30 -7.45
N ASP A 654 -5.96 -35.59 -7.08
CA ASP A 654 -5.70 -36.04 -5.71
C ASP A 654 -4.28 -35.67 -5.24
N VAL A 655 -3.27 -35.75 -6.11
CA VAL A 655 -1.90 -35.31 -5.81
C VAL A 655 -1.83 -33.80 -5.55
N LYS A 656 -2.56 -32.97 -6.33
CA LYS A 656 -2.61 -31.51 -6.10
C LYS A 656 -3.32 -31.15 -4.81
N ASP A 657 -4.37 -31.86 -4.47
CA ASP A 657 -5.11 -31.66 -3.22
C ASP A 657 -4.19 -32.00 -2.03
N GLN A 658 -3.47 -33.13 -2.09
CA GLN A 658 -2.46 -33.48 -1.08
C GLN A 658 -1.35 -32.42 -0.92
N ILE A 659 -0.86 -31.82 -2.02
CA ILE A 659 0.14 -30.74 -1.96
C ILE A 659 -0.45 -29.48 -1.30
N SER A 660 -1.68 -29.13 -1.65
CA SER A 660 -2.34 -27.92 -1.16
C SER A 660 -2.70 -28.01 0.33
N GLU A 661 -3.02 -29.21 0.82
CA GLU A 661 -3.39 -29.48 2.21
C GLU A 661 -2.18 -29.74 3.13
N SER A 662 -1.00 -29.98 2.56
CA SER A 662 0.23 -30.25 3.30
C SER A 662 0.89 -28.99 3.85
N LYS A 663 1.60 -29.12 4.98
CA LYS A 663 2.35 -28.03 5.60
C LYS A 663 3.75 -27.91 5.01
N ASP A 664 4.35 -26.73 5.12
CA ASP A 664 5.73 -26.50 4.70
C ASP A 664 6.70 -27.50 5.37
N GLY A 665 7.50 -28.18 4.55
CA GLY A 665 8.43 -29.22 4.95
C GLY A 665 7.88 -30.65 4.87
N ASP A 666 6.58 -30.84 4.63
CA ASP A 666 5.98 -32.17 4.51
C ASP A 666 6.50 -32.94 3.28
N THR A 667 6.51 -34.27 3.37
CA THR A 667 6.90 -35.17 2.28
C THR A 667 5.71 -36.00 1.83
N ILE A 668 5.34 -35.84 0.56
CA ILE A 668 4.22 -36.53 -0.09
C ILE A 668 4.79 -37.66 -0.94
N LYS A 669 4.28 -38.88 -0.77
CA LYS A 669 4.70 -40.07 -1.52
C LYS A 669 3.54 -40.57 -2.38
N ILE A 670 3.77 -40.70 -3.68
CA ILE A 670 2.74 -41.11 -4.64
C ILE A 670 3.18 -42.35 -5.42
N ASP A 671 2.25 -43.25 -5.72
CA ASP A 671 2.45 -44.39 -6.63
C ASP A 671 1.92 -44.04 -8.02
N ALA A 672 2.83 -43.62 -8.90
CA ALA A 672 2.56 -43.24 -10.27
C ALA A 672 3.01 -44.31 -11.30
N LYS A 673 3.14 -45.59 -10.91
CA LYS A 673 3.61 -46.68 -11.80
C LYS A 673 2.85 -46.78 -13.12
N SER A 674 1.54 -46.50 -13.11
CA SER A 674 0.69 -46.52 -14.32
C SER A 674 0.68 -45.22 -15.15
N TYR A 675 1.55 -44.25 -14.85
CA TYR A 675 1.57 -42.94 -15.52
C TYR A 675 2.95 -42.65 -16.11
N GLU A 676 2.96 -42.02 -17.30
CA GLU A 676 4.20 -41.64 -17.98
C GLU A 676 4.52 -40.15 -17.82
N ASN A 677 3.52 -39.34 -17.47
CA ASN A 677 3.59 -37.88 -17.47
C ASN A 677 2.95 -37.30 -16.21
N MET A 678 3.62 -36.32 -15.59
CA MET A 678 3.07 -35.46 -14.54
C MET A 678 2.60 -34.14 -15.17
N PRO A 679 1.38 -33.66 -14.92
CA PRO A 679 0.91 -32.40 -15.49
C PRO A 679 1.72 -31.22 -14.94
N TRP A 680 1.90 -30.19 -15.77
CA TRP A 680 2.70 -29.02 -15.40
C TRP A 680 2.18 -28.29 -14.15
N THR A 681 0.87 -28.36 -13.91
CA THR A 681 0.20 -27.77 -12.75
C THR A 681 0.65 -28.36 -11.42
N VAL A 682 1.04 -29.64 -11.37
CA VAL A 682 1.64 -30.24 -10.17
C VAL A 682 3.03 -29.62 -9.90
N MET A 683 3.84 -29.40 -10.94
CA MET A 683 5.15 -28.74 -10.80
C MET A 683 5.00 -27.28 -10.36
N GLU A 684 4.03 -26.56 -10.92
CA GLU A 684 3.74 -25.19 -10.53
C GLU A 684 3.30 -25.10 -9.07
N LEU A 685 2.44 -26.02 -8.62
CA LEU A 685 1.97 -26.08 -7.25
C LEU A 685 3.11 -26.39 -6.28
N LEU A 686 4.04 -27.29 -6.63
CA LEU A 686 5.28 -27.52 -5.87
C LEU A 686 6.20 -26.30 -5.83
N GLY A 687 6.09 -25.36 -6.79
CA GLY A 687 6.79 -24.09 -6.74
C GLY A 687 6.15 -23.08 -5.79
N LYS A 688 4.85 -23.22 -5.52
CA LYS A 688 4.07 -22.37 -4.61
C LYS A 688 4.06 -22.87 -3.17
N HIS A 689 4.24 -24.19 -2.97
CA HIS A 689 4.23 -24.86 -1.67
C HIS A 689 5.61 -25.44 -1.34
N ASN A 690 6.09 -25.26 -0.10
CA ASN A 690 7.41 -25.71 0.29
C ASN A 690 7.43 -27.19 0.75
N VAL A 691 6.97 -28.11 -0.11
CA VAL A 691 6.83 -29.54 0.19
C VAL A 691 7.70 -30.41 -0.71
N THR A 692 8.08 -31.60 -0.24
CA THR A 692 8.85 -32.59 -1.01
C THR A 692 7.91 -33.61 -1.65
N LEU A 693 7.98 -33.81 -2.97
CA LEU A 693 7.22 -34.85 -3.67
C LEU A 693 8.12 -36.02 -4.06
N VAL A 694 7.71 -37.23 -3.67
CA VAL A 694 8.39 -38.49 -3.96
C VAL A 694 7.48 -39.35 -4.84
N ILE A 695 7.93 -39.65 -6.06
CA ILE A 695 7.16 -40.34 -7.10
C ILE A 695 7.75 -41.73 -7.34
N GLU A 696 7.00 -42.77 -6.96
CA GLU A 696 7.25 -44.13 -7.42
C GLU A 696 6.68 -44.31 -8.83
N TRP A 697 7.48 -44.81 -9.77
CA TRP A 697 7.08 -44.97 -11.17
C TRP A 697 7.78 -46.19 -11.77
N ASP A 698 7.30 -46.71 -12.91
CA ASP A 698 7.80 -47.96 -13.49
C ASP A 698 9.14 -47.81 -14.27
N GLY A 699 9.65 -46.59 -14.43
CA GLY A 699 10.83 -46.31 -15.25
C GLY A 699 12.18 -46.34 -14.52
N GLY A 700 12.24 -46.71 -13.24
CA GLY A 700 13.49 -46.89 -12.50
C GLY A 700 13.42 -46.46 -11.04
N ASP A 701 14.50 -45.83 -10.55
CA ASP A 701 14.57 -45.31 -9.18
C ASP A 701 13.51 -44.23 -8.92
N THR A 702 13.08 -44.11 -7.67
CA THR A 702 12.11 -43.12 -7.21
C THR A 702 12.57 -41.70 -7.52
N ILE A 703 11.68 -40.88 -8.09
CA ILE A 703 11.94 -39.47 -8.38
C ILE A 703 11.61 -38.68 -7.12
N THR A 704 12.53 -37.84 -6.65
CA THR A 704 12.26 -36.95 -5.52
C THR A 704 12.50 -35.52 -5.96
N ILE A 705 11.46 -34.69 -5.82
CA ILE A 705 11.51 -33.25 -6.04
C ILE A 705 11.54 -32.60 -4.66
N PRO A 706 12.69 -32.11 -4.18
CA PRO A 706 12.79 -31.50 -2.86
C PRO A 706 12.00 -30.19 -2.77
N ALA A 707 11.56 -29.86 -1.55
CA ALA A 707 10.97 -28.55 -1.24
C ALA A 707 11.85 -27.39 -1.74
N GLY A 708 11.24 -26.42 -2.41
CA GLY A 708 11.94 -25.27 -3.01
C GLY A 708 12.80 -25.59 -4.22
N LYS A 709 12.73 -26.81 -4.78
CA LYS A 709 13.46 -27.23 -5.99
C LYS A 709 12.56 -27.53 -7.19
N ALA A 710 11.31 -27.10 -7.17
CA ALA A 710 10.43 -27.15 -8.34
C ALA A 710 11.02 -26.31 -9.49
N GLN A 711 10.83 -26.75 -10.73
CA GLN A 711 11.31 -26.04 -11.91
C GLN A 711 10.40 -24.85 -12.23
N SER A 712 10.98 -23.73 -12.67
CA SER A 712 10.22 -22.60 -13.22
C SER A 712 9.48 -23.00 -14.50
N THR A 713 8.25 -22.53 -14.67
CA THR A 713 7.41 -22.85 -15.82
C THR A 713 7.98 -22.30 -17.13
N GLU A 714 8.34 -23.19 -18.05
CA GLU A 714 8.54 -22.84 -19.46
C GLU A 714 7.15 -22.69 -20.09
N GLY A 715 6.77 -21.48 -20.52
CA GLY A 715 5.40 -21.05 -20.87
C GLY A 715 4.65 -21.77 -22.01
N SER A 716 5.05 -23.00 -22.37
CA SER A 716 4.35 -23.87 -23.33
C SER A 716 4.34 -25.35 -22.94
N ARG A 717 4.92 -25.73 -21.78
CA ARG A 717 5.03 -27.13 -21.36
C ARG A 717 3.75 -27.60 -20.69
N LEU A 718 3.04 -28.55 -21.33
CA LEU A 718 1.78 -29.12 -20.83
C LEU A 718 1.98 -30.25 -19.80
N TYR A 719 3.12 -30.95 -19.86
CA TYR A 719 3.44 -32.04 -18.94
C TYR A 719 4.96 -32.22 -18.80
N TRP A 720 5.35 -32.83 -17.69
CA TRP A 720 6.68 -33.30 -17.39
C TRP A 720 6.71 -34.82 -17.57
N PRO A 721 7.41 -35.34 -18.59
CA PRO A 721 7.68 -36.77 -18.68
C PRO A 721 8.40 -37.24 -17.42
N LEU A 722 7.91 -38.31 -16.78
CA LEU A 722 8.52 -38.82 -15.55
C LEU A 722 9.98 -39.25 -15.79
N SER A 723 10.31 -39.72 -16.99
CA SER A 723 11.69 -40.00 -17.39
C SER A 723 12.59 -38.77 -17.39
N SER A 724 12.07 -37.62 -17.81
CA SER A 724 12.82 -36.35 -17.78
C SER A 724 12.98 -35.85 -16.36
N LEU A 725 11.97 -36.01 -15.50
CA LEU A 725 12.09 -35.68 -14.07
C LEU A 725 13.11 -36.59 -13.36
N ALA A 726 13.09 -37.89 -13.66
CA ALA A 726 14.06 -38.84 -13.10
C ALA A 726 15.50 -38.47 -13.46
N GLU A 727 15.74 -38.00 -14.69
CA GLU A 727 17.05 -37.51 -15.11
C GLU A 727 17.41 -36.17 -14.46
N LEU A 728 16.44 -35.25 -14.38
CA LEU A 728 16.63 -33.90 -13.83
C LEU A 728 16.92 -33.91 -12.32
N TYR A 729 16.32 -34.83 -11.58
CA TYR A 729 16.43 -34.95 -10.12
C TYR A 729 17.31 -36.13 -9.67
N LYS A 730 18.14 -36.66 -10.58
CA LYS A 730 19.02 -37.79 -10.30
C LYS A 730 19.99 -37.47 -9.15
N GLY A 731 19.93 -38.27 -8.08
CA GLY A 731 20.79 -38.14 -6.89
C GLY A 731 20.19 -37.34 -5.72
N GLN A 732 18.94 -36.88 -5.82
CA GLN A 732 18.23 -36.19 -4.75
C GLN A 732 17.42 -37.17 -3.88
N GLN A 733 18.03 -38.15 -3.22
CA GLN A 733 17.30 -39.07 -2.33
C GLN A 733 17.02 -38.41 -0.96
N PRO A 734 15.83 -38.58 -0.36
CA PRO A 734 15.54 -38.06 0.97
C PRO A 734 16.38 -38.81 2.01
N SER A 735 17.06 -38.07 2.90
CA SER A 735 17.80 -38.66 4.02
C SER A 735 16.84 -39.34 4.99
N GLU A 736 17.05 -40.62 5.29
CA GLU A 736 16.29 -41.33 6.33
C GLU A 736 16.50 -40.66 7.70
N ASP A 737 15.40 -40.23 8.32
CA ASP A 737 15.36 -39.67 9.66
C ASP A 737 15.91 -40.66 10.71
N LYS A 738 16.84 -40.18 11.55
CA LYS A 738 17.14 -40.79 12.85
C LYS A 738 16.84 -39.77 13.95
N PRO A 739 16.08 -40.12 15.00
CA PRO A 739 15.53 -39.12 15.92
C PRO A 739 16.56 -38.66 16.97
N GLY A 740 16.66 -37.34 17.11
CA GLY A 740 17.06 -36.61 18.32
C GLY A 740 18.57 -36.42 18.55
N THR A 741 19.04 -35.17 18.49
CA THR A 741 19.52 -34.40 19.68
C THR A 741 19.98 -32.97 19.30
N THR A 742 19.63 -32.04 20.20
CA THR A 742 20.08 -30.68 20.52
C THR A 742 21.38 -30.15 19.87
N PRO A 743 21.46 -28.85 19.51
CA PRO A 743 22.61 -28.25 18.84
C PRO A 743 23.77 -27.97 19.81
N GLU A 744 24.98 -28.42 19.48
CA GLU A 744 26.20 -28.00 20.15
C GLU A 744 27.32 -27.64 19.15
N GLN A 745 27.68 -26.36 19.22
CA GLN A 745 28.94 -25.65 18.94
C GLN A 745 30.10 -26.36 18.20
N PRO A 746 30.76 -25.68 17.24
CA PRO A 746 31.86 -26.24 16.47
C PRO A 746 33.16 -26.30 17.29
N SER A 747 33.91 -27.41 17.16
CA SER A 747 35.30 -27.49 17.57
C SER A 747 36.22 -27.75 16.38
N GLU A 748 37.35 -27.06 16.43
CA GLU A 748 38.35 -26.79 15.40
C GLU A 748 39.34 -27.97 15.12
N PRO A 749 40.31 -27.85 14.19
CA PRO A 749 40.59 -28.85 13.16
C PRO A 749 41.90 -29.63 13.37
N ASP A 750 42.13 -30.67 12.56
CA ASP A 750 43.49 -31.18 12.33
C ASP A 750 43.83 -31.31 10.84
N LYS A 751 44.58 -30.29 10.40
CA LYS A 751 45.77 -30.30 9.54
C LYS A 751 45.91 -31.39 8.48
N SER A 752 45.83 -30.95 7.22
CA SER A 752 46.99 -31.01 6.33
C SER A 752 46.80 -30.08 5.12
N ASN A 753 47.63 -29.05 5.03
CA ASN A 753 47.98 -28.40 3.77
C ASN A 753 49.51 -28.54 3.61
N PRO A 754 50.06 -28.52 2.38
CA PRO A 754 50.52 -27.21 1.93
C PRO A 754 50.44 -26.95 0.42
N SER A 755 50.51 -25.64 0.12
CA SER A 755 51.15 -25.02 -1.05
C SER A 755 50.28 -24.97 -2.30
N THR A 756 49.88 -23.84 -2.88
CA THR A 756 50.35 -22.43 -2.92
C THR A 756 49.15 -21.64 -3.48
N GLY A 757 48.66 -20.56 -2.88
CA GLY A 757 49.34 -19.28 -2.76
C GLY A 757 48.72 -18.31 -3.78
N ASP A 758 47.66 -17.58 -3.38
CA ASP A 758 47.71 -16.11 -3.26
C ASP A 758 46.32 -15.54 -2.88
N ALA A 759 46.39 -14.61 -1.92
CA ALA A 759 45.30 -13.93 -1.23
C ALA A 759 44.63 -12.85 -2.10
N TYR A 760 43.39 -12.44 -1.85
CA TYR A 760 43.01 -11.35 -0.91
C TYR A 760 41.46 -11.15 -0.91
N PRO A 761 40.88 -10.33 0.00
CA PRO A 761 39.71 -10.67 0.80
C PRO A 761 38.43 -9.91 0.42
N MET A 762 37.33 -10.34 1.03
CA MET A 762 36.12 -9.53 1.20
C MET A 762 36.45 -8.24 1.97
N ALA A 763 36.27 -7.11 1.29
CA ALA A 763 36.04 -5.81 1.89
C ALA A 763 35.00 -5.07 1.05
N ALA A 764 34.11 -4.39 1.76
CA ALA A 764 33.02 -3.56 1.28
C ALA A 764 33.43 -2.55 0.19
N LEU A 765 32.49 -2.20 -0.69
CA LEU A 765 32.04 -0.81 -0.96
C LEU A 765 31.18 -0.74 -2.25
N ILE A 766 30.06 -0.02 -2.11
CA ILE A 766 29.58 1.04 -3.02
C ILE A 766 29.05 0.66 -4.42
N THR A 767 27.74 0.88 -4.55
CA THR A 767 27.06 1.72 -5.55
C THR A 767 27.76 1.96 -6.89
N ALA A 768 27.15 1.48 -7.97
CA ALA A 768 27.18 2.19 -9.25
C ALA A 768 25.98 1.80 -10.12
N LEU A 769 24.99 2.71 -10.18
CA LEU A 769 24.19 2.90 -11.38
C LEU A 769 25.13 3.35 -12.52
N ALA A 770 25.11 2.68 -13.67
CA ALA A 770 25.49 3.28 -14.94
C ALA A 770 24.83 2.57 -16.12
N ALA A 771 23.88 3.27 -16.72
CA ALA A 771 23.62 3.39 -18.15
C ALA A 771 24.06 2.24 -19.08
N VAL A 772 23.09 1.55 -19.69
CA VAL A 772 23.28 0.96 -21.02
C VAL A 772 22.74 1.95 -22.05
N SER A 773 23.68 2.73 -22.58
CA SER A 773 23.56 3.46 -23.83
C SER A 773 23.77 2.49 -24.99
N VAL A 774 22.98 2.72 -26.04
CA VAL A 774 22.97 2.05 -27.35
C VAL A 774 24.32 2.22 -28.06
N ALA A 775 24.90 1.12 -28.54
CA ALA A 775 25.85 1.14 -29.66
C ALA A 775 25.68 -0.12 -30.50
N GLY A 776 25.31 0.09 -31.77
CA GLY A 776 25.09 -0.96 -32.75
C GLY A 776 26.37 -1.66 -33.18
N ALA A 777 26.24 -2.96 -33.47
CA ALA A 777 27.21 -3.70 -34.25
C ALA A 777 26.53 -4.16 -35.55
N THR A 778 26.98 -3.56 -36.64
CA THR A 778 26.70 -3.92 -38.02
C THR A 778 27.26 -5.31 -38.31
N PHE A 779 26.41 -6.27 -38.70
CA PHE A 779 26.86 -7.50 -39.35
C PHE A 779 26.36 -7.52 -40.80
N SER A 780 27.29 -7.18 -41.70
CA SER A 780 27.16 -7.42 -43.13
C SER A 780 27.87 -8.72 -43.47
N ARG A 781 27.13 -9.74 -43.91
CA ARG A 781 27.65 -10.76 -44.84
C ARG A 781 26.54 -11.24 -45.76
N LYS A 782 26.65 -10.80 -47.01
CA LYS A 782 25.81 -11.12 -48.16
C LYS A 782 26.29 -12.42 -48.83
N ARG A 783 25.34 -13.07 -49.52
CA ARG A 783 25.41 -14.18 -50.49
C ARG A 783 25.33 -15.57 -49.83
N ARG A 784 24.35 -16.41 -50.14
CA ARG A 784 23.58 -16.59 -51.39
C ARG A 784 22.08 -16.64 -51.16
#